data_AF-F2F1R9-F1
#
_entry.id   AF-F2F1R9-F1
#
_cell.length_a   1.000
_cell.length_b   1.000
_cell.length_c   1.000
_cell.angle_alpha   90.00
_cell.angle_beta   90.00
_cell.angle_gamma   90.00
#
_symmetry.space_group_name_H-M   'P 1'
#
loop_
_entity.id
_entity.type
_entity.pdbx_description
1 polymer ?
#
loop_
_entity_poly.entity_id
_entity_poly.type
_entity_poly.pdbx_seq_one_letter_code
_entity_poly.pdbx_strand_id
1 'polypeptide(L)'
;MVTFKKAGAMLTATALSVGLLAPIASASTVGNDRMESLPIQVAQTNTTVTKEDLMKRFRELFPNEFKNVTEKDFQTGTGYSRPTDTTVSYELYFSKRIDNQYVHGSFIFVGETLELEQFYYQPVNTKDILFPAKYSKEEAQKVADKFMERFNKGEGYELVPNAHDFYSPSILTQPVEYSFMYEKKNSGIPISDQTINIRVLGDGTVSSFYRTTPPKNNFTYDDPSKKQNESSIADRLQDALKAQLSYSIVPDYTTGDHKVKLVYEPNSQVISGVHAQTGDWLTMDGLSSTLSAKSLTPIVSAPLAAKQPNMTAEQARAMAEKLLATDIKGVQLEIGAVDETTTETGKEVFNIQYMYNYRNGGTGTVLTIDKATGEFIHYSDIKSNLEVEEDENDTEVKLSQKQALDKAIAHIKDWVPSSAHKYAIPVNEGFHESYNDSYYFTFPRIVNGLTVAGDNISINVDAKTGDLVSLYVSDYGELEWPAATDIISEQEATKMLKDELKLKLQYVNHPKVGNEQHYSLAYQPVFKEGSSAAIDAKTGEWLDVYGMASSDKPKIEHPKAAEELNYLIHAGILEVNDKFNPDAPITKEEALKVLLKSVTYMYYSSRFDEFEMADESFTDITPDDAIYAFVTRALKMGMLDASTKTFNPKTALTNQELAKWVIGTLKLNKPAQLSDIYELNYSDAALVDKKVRGHVALAYAMGLLEAENNQLKPTSEVTYAQLAQVTIRLAHKMNEYQIENY
;
A
#
# COMPACT_ATOMS: atom_id res chain seq x y z
N MET A 1 -51.28 44.19 16.16
CA MET A 1 -50.07 44.98 16.45
C MET A 1 -49.85 44.93 17.97
N VAL A 2 -49.13 43.92 18.46
CA VAL A 2 -48.73 43.82 19.87
C VAL A 2 -47.29 43.31 19.87
N THR A 3 -46.42 44.18 20.34
CA THR A 3 -44.97 44.05 20.45
C THR A 3 -44.60 43.14 21.62
N PHE A 4 -43.80 42.10 21.38
CA PHE A 4 -43.05 41.41 22.43
C PHE A 4 -41.55 41.54 22.17
N LYS A 5 -40.90 42.35 23.01
CA LYS A 5 -39.44 42.40 23.18
C LYS A 5 -39.00 41.13 23.91
N LYS A 6 -38.08 40.35 23.33
CA LYS A 6 -37.37 39.27 24.05
C LYS A 6 -36.06 39.82 24.59
N ALA A 7 -35.94 39.75 25.91
CA ALA A 7 -34.72 40.00 26.66
C ALA A 7 -33.72 38.84 26.46
N GLY A 8 -32.43 39.19 26.43
CA GLY A 8 -31.34 38.24 26.29
C GLY A 8 -31.12 37.40 27.54
N ALA A 9 -30.73 36.15 27.31
CA ALA A 9 -30.05 35.31 28.28
C ALA A 9 -28.62 35.14 27.79
N MET A 10 -27.67 35.72 28.53
CA MET A 10 -26.25 35.39 28.40
C MET A 10 -26.06 33.92 28.81
N LEU A 11 -25.68 33.06 27.86
CA LEU A 11 -25.09 31.77 28.18
C LEU A 11 -23.57 31.96 28.20
N THR A 12 -23.04 32.11 29.40
CA THR A 12 -21.60 31.99 29.68
C THR A 12 -21.21 30.53 29.48
N ALA A 13 -20.63 30.21 28.32
CA ALA A 13 -19.97 28.93 28.09
C ALA A 13 -18.57 28.99 28.73
N THR A 14 -18.45 28.39 29.91
CA THR A 14 -17.17 28.16 30.57
C THR A 14 -16.36 27.18 29.72
N ALA A 15 -15.22 27.64 29.21
CA ALA A 15 -14.23 26.82 28.53
C ALA A 15 -13.66 25.78 29.50
N LEU A 16 -13.95 24.50 29.25
CA LEU A 16 -13.21 23.37 29.81
C LEU A 16 -12.34 22.82 28.69
N SER A 17 -11.08 23.26 28.68
CA SER A 17 -10.00 22.73 27.87
C SER A 17 -9.68 21.30 28.32
N VAL A 18 -10.30 20.32 27.67
CA VAL A 18 -9.86 18.92 27.72
C VAL A 18 -8.93 18.71 26.53
N GLY A 19 -7.63 18.59 26.82
CA GLY A 19 -6.62 18.21 25.83
C GLY A 19 -6.95 16.82 25.28
N LEU A 20 -7.37 16.77 24.03
CA LEU A 20 -7.49 15.53 23.27
C LEU A 20 -6.10 15.14 22.80
N LEU A 21 -5.53 14.16 23.49
CA LEU A 21 -4.54 13.26 22.91
C LEU A 21 -5.23 12.54 21.75
N ALA A 22 -4.95 12.95 20.51
CA ALA A 22 -5.30 12.16 19.34
C ALA A 22 -4.47 10.87 19.38
N PRO A 23 -5.05 9.67 19.34
CA PRO A 23 -4.28 8.48 19.02
C PRO A 23 -3.75 8.63 17.60
N ILE A 24 -2.45 8.41 17.44
CA ILE A 24 -1.74 8.36 16.17
C ILE A 24 -2.44 7.30 15.32
N ALA A 25 -3.29 7.73 14.41
CA ALA A 25 -3.81 6.88 13.35
C ALA A 25 -2.63 6.55 12.44
N SER A 26 -2.33 5.27 12.30
CA SER A 26 -1.40 4.76 11.31
C SER A 26 -1.81 5.29 9.95
N ALA A 27 -1.04 6.22 9.39
CA ALA A 27 -1.17 6.65 8.02
C ALA A 27 -0.81 5.45 7.14
N SER A 28 -1.82 4.77 6.60
CA SER A 28 -1.63 3.82 5.51
C SER A 28 -1.13 4.60 4.28
N THR A 29 -0.02 4.13 3.72
CA THR A 29 0.57 4.63 2.48
C THR A 29 -0.47 4.69 1.37
N VAL A 30 -0.53 5.84 0.69
CA VAL A 30 -1.40 6.12 -0.46
C VAL A 30 -1.00 5.19 -1.61
N GLY A 31 -1.54 3.98 -1.60
CA GLY A 31 -1.67 3.12 -2.76
C GLY A 31 -2.81 3.64 -3.63
N ASN A 32 -2.71 3.43 -4.92
CA ASN A 32 -3.55 3.97 -5.98
C ASN A 32 -4.97 3.35 -5.99
N ASP A 33 -5.65 3.35 -4.84
CA ASP A 33 -7.07 3.08 -4.76
C ASP A 33 -7.80 4.27 -5.39
N ARG A 34 -8.77 3.98 -6.26
CA ARG A 34 -9.74 4.96 -6.75
C ARG A 34 -10.10 5.87 -5.58
N MET A 35 -9.79 7.17 -5.66
CA MET A 35 -10.19 8.12 -4.63
C MET A 35 -11.71 7.99 -4.47
N GLU A 36 -12.14 7.23 -3.47
CA GLU A 36 -13.55 7.12 -3.15
C GLU A 36 -14.02 8.52 -2.73
N SER A 37 -15.13 8.94 -3.31
CA SER A 37 -15.80 10.21 -3.07
C SER A 37 -15.77 10.60 -1.60
N LEU A 38 -15.39 11.86 -1.27
CA LEU A 38 -15.51 12.31 0.11
C LEU A 38 -16.98 12.21 0.57
N PRO A 39 -17.23 11.60 1.73
CA PRO A 39 -18.57 11.35 2.23
C PRO A 39 -19.30 12.65 2.60
N ILE A 40 -20.54 12.84 2.15
CA ILE A 40 -21.43 13.90 2.63
C ILE A 40 -21.90 13.53 4.04
N GLN A 41 -21.50 14.29 5.06
CA GLN A 41 -21.95 14.03 6.43
C GLN A 41 -23.44 14.34 6.59
N VAL A 42 -24.18 13.36 7.11
CA VAL A 42 -25.58 13.50 7.47
C VAL A 42 -25.66 13.99 8.92
N ALA A 43 -26.33 15.12 9.15
CA ALA A 43 -26.56 15.63 10.50
C ALA A 43 -27.25 14.57 11.38
N GLN A 44 -26.74 14.34 12.60
CA GLN A 44 -27.24 13.33 13.54
C GLN A 44 -28.74 13.48 13.89
N THR A 45 -29.35 14.65 13.66
CA THR A 45 -30.79 14.89 13.89
C THR A 45 -31.69 14.33 12.78
N ASN A 46 -31.12 13.94 11.64
CA ASN A 46 -31.87 13.50 10.46
C ASN A 46 -31.80 11.99 10.22
N THR A 47 -31.04 11.23 11.02
CA THR A 47 -30.87 9.78 10.89
C THR A 47 -31.99 9.03 11.62
N THR A 48 -32.72 8.16 10.92
CA THR A 48 -33.77 7.29 11.49
C THR A 48 -33.21 6.08 12.23
N VAL A 49 -31.97 5.69 11.93
CA VAL A 49 -31.27 4.55 12.54
C VAL A 49 -30.60 4.97 13.85
N THR A 50 -30.90 4.23 14.92
CA THR A 50 -30.33 4.48 16.25
C THR A 50 -29.14 3.57 16.56
N LYS A 51 -28.36 3.92 17.60
CA LYS A 51 -27.32 3.02 18.14
C LYS A 51 -27.90 1.65 18.52
N GLU A 52 -29.13 1.60 19.04
CA GLU A 52 -29.78 0.34 19.42
C GLU A 52 -30.04 -0.55 18.20
N ASP A 53 -30.46 0.04 17.08
CA ASP A 53 -30.66 -0.68 15.81
C ASP A 53 -29.34 -1.25 15.26
N LEU A 54 -28.26 -0.45 15.29
CA LEU A 54 -26.92 -0.90 14.90
C LEU A 54 -26.40 -2.02 15.80
N MET A 55 -26.57 -1.88 17.13
CA MET A 55 -26.16 -2.90 18.09
C MET A 55 -26.96 -4.20 17.92
N LYS A 56 -28.25 -4.12 17.60
CA LYS A 56 -29.07 -5.28 17.29
C LYS A 56 -28.54 -5.99 16.05
N ARG A 57 -28.31 -5.25 14.96
CA ARG A 57 -27.77 -5.80 13.72
C ARG A 57 -26.38 -6.42 13.92
N PHE A 58 -25.51 -5.74 14.66
CA PHE A 58 -24.20 -6.26 15.05
C PHE A 58 -24.33 -7.61 15.78
N ARG A 59 -25.21 -7.75 16.77
CA ARG A 59 -25.40 -9.02 17.50
C ARG A 59 -25.96 -10.15 16.64
N GLU A 60 -26.80 -9.83 15.66
CA GLU A 60 -27.30 -10.81 14.69
C GLU A 60 -26.17 -11.36 13.81
N LEU A 61 -25.26 -10.48 13.37
CA LEU A 61 -24.13 -10.86 12.51
C LEU A 61 -22.98 -11.49 13.29
N PHE A 62 -22.76 -11.10 14.55
CA PHE A 62 -21.61 -11.49 15.37
C PHE A 62 -22.02 -12.08 16.74
N PRO A 63 -22.88 -13.12 16.80
CA PRO A 63 -23.54 -13.53 18.05
C PRO A 63 -22.62 -14.11 19.12
N ASN A 64 -21.44 -14.63 18.74
CA ASN A 64 -20.51 -15.31 19.65
C ASN A 64 -19.09 -14.71 19.64
N GLU A 65 -18.94 -13.53 19.02
CA GLU A 65 -17.66 -12.85 18.82
C GLU A 65 -17.55 -11.65 19.78
N PHE A 66 -16.38 -11.01 19.87
CA PHE A 66 -16.15 -9.80 20.66
C PHE A 66 -16.51 -9.90 22.16
N LYS A 67 -16.34 -11.06 22.79
CA LYS A 67 -16.75 -11.34 24.19
C LYS A 67 -16.18 -10.39 25.26
N ASN A 68 -15.06 -9.72 24.97
CA ASN A 68 -14.40 -8.80 25.89
C ASN A 68 -14.90 -7.35 25.77
N VAL A 69 -15.86 -7.09 24.89
CA VAL A 69 -16.44 -5.78 24.61
C VAL A 69 -17.93 -5.78 25.01
N THR A 70 -18.38 -4.69 25.61
CA THR A 70 -19.77 -4.50 26.02
C THR A 70 -20.41 -3.36 25.24
N GLU A 71 -21.74 -3.28 25.23
CA GLU A 71 -22.48 -2.20 24.54
C GLU A 71 -22.06 -0.77 24.95
N LYS A 72 -21.52 -0.61 26.17
CA LYS A 72 -21.00 0.66 26.68
C LYS A 72 -19.70 1.10 26.02
N ASP A 73 -18.93 0.15 25.49
CA ASP A 73 -17.66 0.41 24.82
C ASP A 73 -17.87 0.92 23.37
N PHE A 74 -19.06 0.67 22.80
CA PHE A 74 -19.41 1.09 21.45
C PHE A 74 -19.82 2.55 21.36
N GLN A 75 -19.43 3.20 20.27
CA GLN A 75 -19.79 4.54 19.86
C GLN A 75 -20.28 4.53 18.41
N THR A 76 -20.96 5.58 17.99
CA THR A 76 -21.46 5.73 16.61
C THR A 76 -20.79 6.91 15.94
N GLY A 77 -20.40 6.74 14.69
CA GLY A 77 -19.92 7.84 13.84
C GLY A 77 -21.06 8.74 13.36
N THR A 78 -20.70 9.80 12.62
CA THR A 78 -21.68 10.56 11.83
C THR A 78 -22.00 9.76 10.58
N GLY A 79 -23.30 9.50 10.33
CA GLY A 79 -23.69 8.84 9.10
C GLY A 79 -23.30 9.66 7.87
N TYR A 80 -23.06 9.02 6.74
CA TYR A 80 -22.68 9.71 5.52
C TYR A 80 -23.31 9.11 4.27
N SER A 81 -23.42 9.90 3.20
CA SER A 81 -23.84 9.42 1.88
C SER A 81 -22.83 9.84 0.81
N ARG A 82 -22.85 9.20 -0.36
CA ARG A 82 -22.01 9.60 -1.49
C ARG A 82 -22.77 10.63 -2.34
N PRO A 83 -22.11 11.57 -3.05
CA PRO A 83 -22.81 12.58 -3.86
C PRO A 83 -23.76 12.00 -4.92
N THR A 84 -23.45 10.82 -5.45
CA THR A 84 -24.25 10.11 -6.47
C THR A 84 -25.12 8.99 -5.89
N ASP A 85 -25.04 8.74 -4.58
CA ASP A 85 -25.84 7.72 -3.88
C ASP A 85 -26.35 8.27 -2.55
N THR A 86 -27.66 8.54 -2.48
CA THR A 86 -28.33 9.03 -1.27
C THR A 86 -28.47 7.96 -0.18
N THR A 87 -28.01 6.73 -0.43
CA THR A 87 -27.98 5.69 0.58
C THR A 87 -27.03 6.07 1.71
N VAL A 88 -27.59 6.20 2.92
CA VAL A 88 -26.83 6.57 4.11
C VAL A 88 -26.08 5.36 4.66
N SER A 89 -24.81 5.57 4.98
CA SER A 89 -23.91 4.67 5.70
C SER A 89 -23.83 5.07 7.17
N TYR A 90 -23.78 4.08 8.06
CA TYR A 90 -23.79 4.25 9.51
C TYR A 90 -22.62 3.51 10.12
N GLU A 91 -21.81 4.22 10.90
CA GLU A 91 -20.65 3.63 11.58
C GLU A 91 -20.97 3.28 13.03
N LEU A 92 -20.59 2.06 13.43
CA LEU A 92 -20.52 1.60 14.81
C LEU A 92 -19.07 1.19 15.09
N TYR A 93 -18.45 1.71 16.14
CA TYR A 93 -17.06 1.39 16.45
C TYR A 93 -16.81 1.29 17.95
N PHE A 94 -15.70 0.69 18.34
CA PHE A 94 -15.21 0.68 19.72
C PHE A 94 -13.68 0.77 19.76
N SER A 95 -13.14 1.28 20.87
CA SER A 95 -11.72 1.18 21.19
C SER A 95 -11.58 0.91 22.68
N LYS A 96 -10.79 -0.11 23.03
CA LYS A 96 -10.65 -0.57 24.41
C LYS A 96 -9.27 -1.12 24.66
N ARG A 97 -8.72 -0.84 25.84
CA ARG A 97 -7.45 -1.44 26.27
C ARG A 97 -7.71 -2.78 26.96
N ILE A 98 -7.09 -3.85 26.45
CA ILE A 98 -7.13 -5.21 27.00
C ILE A 98 -5.69 -5.70 27.09
N ASP A 99 -5.26 -6.15 28.27
CA ASP A 99 -3.90 -6.65 28.52
C ASP A 99 -2.79 -5.71 28.02
N ASN A 100 -2.98 -4.42 28.32
CA ASN A 100 -2.11 -3.31 27.92
C ASN A 100 -2.08 -3.00 26.40
N GLN A 101 -2.78 -3.76 25.57
CA GLN A 101 -2.91 -3.54 24.12
C GLN A 101 -4.24 -2.83 23.79
N TYR A 102 -4.23 -1.99 22.76
CA TYR A 102 -5.46 -1.41 22.23
C TYR A 102 -6.12 -2.39 21.27
N VAL A 103 -7.39 -2.66 21.52
CA VAL A 103 -8.28 -3.43 20.65
C VAL A 103 -9.26 -2.44 20.04
N HIS A 104 -9.40 -2.49 18.72
CA HIS A 104 -10.28 -1.60 17.97
C HIS A 104 -11.15 -2.41 17.03
N GLY A 105 -12.41 -1.99 16.87
CA GLY A 105 -13.26 -2.50 15.80
C GLY A 105 -14.15 -1.40 15.25
N SER A 106 -14.36 -1.41 13.94
CA SER A 106 -15.29 -0.51 13.22
C SER A 106 -16.15 -1.33 12.26
N PHE A 107 -17.42 -0.94 12.14
CA PHE A 107 -18.46 -1.60 11.37
C PHE A 107 -19.27 -0.54 10.63
N ILE A 108 -19.35 -0.65 9.30
CA ILE A 108 -20.11 0.26 8.44
C ILE A 108 -21.31 -0.49 7.89
N PHE A 109 -22.51 0.03 8.20
CA PHE A 109 -23.79 -0.50 7.77
C PHE A 109 -24.46 0.45 6.78
N VAL A 110 -25.07 -0.07 5.73
CA VAL A 110 -25.60 0.76 4.63
C VAL A 110 -27.10 0.59 4.46
N GLY A 111 -27.79 1.73 4.29
CA GLY A 111 -29.22 1.83 4.02
C GLY A 111 -30.11 1.42 5.20
N GLU A 112 -31.44 1.41 4.96
CA GLU A 112 -32.43 1.06 5.99
C GLU A 112 -32.39 -0.42 6.40
N THR A 113 -31.83 -1.29 5.55
CA THR A 113 -31.67 -2.73 5.81
C THR A 113 -30.45 -3.06 6.67
N LEU A 114 -29.58 -2.07 6.95
CA LEU A 114 -28.33 -2.22 7.70
C LEU A 114 -27.50 -3.40 7.18
N GLU A 115 -27.27 -3.42 5.87
CA GLU A 115 -26.35 -4.36 5.24
C GLU A 115 -24.92 -4.02 5.66
N LEU A 116 -24.15 -5.02 6.06
CA LEU A 116 -22.74 -4.80 6.40
C LEU A 116 -21.97 -4.57 5.11
N GLU A 117 -21.38 -3.39 4.96
CA GLU A 117 -20.52 -3.04 3.84
C GLU A 117 -19.06 -3.30 4.20
N GLN A 118 -18.64 -2.86 5.38
CA GLN A 118 -17.27 -2.98 5.83
C GLN A 118 -17.23 -3.33 7.32
N PHE A 119 -16.28 -4.16 7.72
CA PHE A 119 -15.84 -4.23 9.10
C PHE A 119 -14.33 -4.42 9.18
N TYR A 120 -13.74 -3.85 10.23
CA TYR A 120 -12.35 -4.03 10.61
C TYR A 120 -12.27 -4.35 12.11
N TYR A 121 -11.38 -5.24 12.49
CA TYR A 121 -11.10 -5.63 13.86
C TYR A 121 -9.62 -5.91 14.06
N GLN A 122 -9.04 -5.19 15.01
CA GLN A 122 -7.70 -5.41 15.51
C GLN A 122 -7.78 -6.07 16.90
N PRO A 123 -7.59 -7.40 17.00
CA PRO A 123 -7.55 -8.10 18.29
C PRO A 123 -6.26 -7.83 19.06
N VAL A 124 -6.21 -8.35 20.29
CA VAL A 124 -4.97 -8.49 21.05
C VAL A 124 -4.05 -9.45 20.31
N ASN A 125 -2.78 -9.08 20.14
CA ASN A 125 -1.81 -9.98 19.55
C ASN A 125 -1.47 -11.11 20.54
N THR A 126 -1.70 -12.35 20.11
CA THR A 126 -1.36 -13.56 20.87
C THR A 126 -0.32 -14.38 20.11
N LYS A 127 0.27 -15.38 20.77
CA LYS A 127 1.21 -16.29 20.09
C LYS A 127 0.55 -17.03 18.91
N ASP A 128 -0.73 -17.40 19.04
CA ASP A 128 -1.46 -18.24 18.07
C ASP A 128 -1.73 -17.55 16.73
N ILE A 129 -1.70 -16.21 16.69
CA ILE A 129 -1.86 -15.44 15.43
C ILE A 129 -0.53 -15.23 14.70
N LEU A 130 0.62 -15.42 15.35
CA LEU A 130 1.94 -15.25 14.74
C LEU A 130 2.39 -16.53 14.05
N PHE A 131 3.41 -16.45 13.21
CA PHE A 131 3.99 -17.64 12.59
C PHE A 131 4.74 -18.52 13.62
N PRO A 132 4.61 -19.86 13.59
CA PRO A 132 3.69 -20.62 12.77
C PRO A 132 2.24 -20.44 13.23
N ALA A 133 1.37 -20.10 12.28
CA ALA A 133 -0.04 -19.85 12.55
C ALA A 133 -0.73 -21.12 13.04
N LYS A 134 -1.67 -20.97 13.97
CA LYS A 134 -2.49 -22.08 14.47
C LYS A 134 -3.37 -22.70 13.38
N TYR A 135 -3.87 -21.88 12.46
CA TYR A 135 -4.70 -22.27 11.33
C TYR A 135 -3.87 -22.26 10.06
N SER A 136 -3.98 -23.32 9.27
CA SER A 136 -3.50 -23.30 7.88
C SER A 136 -4.37 -22.37 7.02
N LYS A 137 -3.89 -22.02 5.82
CA LYS A 137 -4.70 -21.25 4.85
C LYS A 137 -6.02 -21.96 4.52
N GLU A 138 -6.02 -23.29 4.38
CA GLU A 138 -7.21 -24.10 4.09
C GLU A 138 -8.19 -24.11 5.27
N GLU A 139 -7.69 -24.09 6.51
CA GLU A 139 -8.54 -24.00 7.69
C GLU A 139 -9.13 -22.59 7.85
N ALA A 140 -8.33 -21.55 7.58
CA ALA A 140 -8.78 -20.16 7.55
C ALA A 140 -9.82 -19.93 6.44
N GLN A 141 -9.68 -20.58 5.28
CA GLN A 141 -10.68 -20.53 4.21
C GLN A 141 -12.04 -21.06 4.69
N LYS A 142 -12.07 -22.18 5.43
CA LYS A 142 -13.31 -22.72 6.01
C LYS A 142 -13.96 -21.75 6.99
N VAL A 143 -13.16 -20.95 7.71
CA VAL A 143 -13.68 -19.88 8.56
C VAL A 143 -14.32 -18.78 7.71
N ALA A 144 -13.64 -18.32 6.65
CA ALA A 144 -14.17 -17.32 5.73
C ALA A 144 -15.46 -17.80 5.04
N ASP A 145 -15.51 -19.04 4.56
CA ASP A 145 -16.69 -19.64 3.94
C ASP A 145 -17.89 -19.66 4.91
N LYS A 146 -17.66 -20.06 6.15
CA LYS A 146 -18.69 -20.04 7.21
C LYS A 146 -19.12 -18.61 7.57
N PHE A 147 -18.21 -17.65 7.53
CA PHE A 147 -18.54 -16.25 7.73
C PHE A 147 -19.42 -15.73 6.58
N MET A 148 -19.10 -16.11 5.34
CA MET A 148 -19.87 -15.77 4.14
C MET A 148 -21.30 -16.28 4.15
N GLU A 149 -21.61 -17.42 4.77
CA GLU A 149 -22.99 -17.93 4.90
C GLU A 149 -23.96 -16.94 5.59
N ARG A 150 -23.43 -15.97 6.34
CA ARG A 150 -24.22 -14.91 6.99
C ARG A 150 -24.74 -13.88 5.98
N PHE A 151 -24.03 -13.70 4.86
CA PHE A 151 -24.29 -12.67 3.84
C PHE A 151 -24.77 -13.26 2.51
N ASN A 152 -24.26 -14.44 2.11
CA ASN A 152 -24.45 -15.02 0.78
C ASN A 152 -25.82 -15.69 0.56
N LYS A 153 -26.82 -15.45 1.42
CA LYS A 153 -28.15 -16.08 1.28
C LYS A 153 -28.92 -15.47 0.11
N GLY A 154 -28.70 -16.03 -1.08
CA GLY A 154 -29.38 -15.64 -2.32
C GLY A 154 -28.65 -14.59 -3.17
N GLU A 155 -27.42 -14.22 -2.81
CA GLU A 155 -26.68 -13.15 -3.51
C GLU A 155 -25.72 -13.66 -4.60
N GLY A 156 -25.37 -14.95 -4.60
CA GLY A 156 -24.61 -15.59 -5.69
C GLY A 156 -23.11 -15.28 -5.68
N TYR A 157 -22.50 -15.06 -4.52
CA TYR A 157 -21.06 -14.93 -4.39
C TYR A 157 -20.38 -16.30 -4.32
N GLU A 158 -19.26 -16.43 -5.02
CA GLU A 158 -18.42 -17.64 -5.03
C GLU A 158 -16.96 -17.27 -4.78
N LEU A 159 -16.24 -18.12 -4.06
CA LEU A 159 -14.81 -17.93 -3.79
C LEU A 159 -14.02 -17.92 -5.10
N VAL A 160 -13.13 -16.94 -5.24
CA VAL A 160 -12.14 -16.88 -6.33
C VAL A 160 -10.93 -17.73 -5.93
N PRO A 161 -10.68 -18.87 -6.60
CA PRO A 161 -9.52 -19.69 -6.28
C PRO A 161 -8.24 -18.95 -6.63
N ASN A 162 -7.25 -19.00 -5.74
CA ASN A 162 -5.95 -18.34 -5.95
C ASN A 162 -6.09 -16.86 -6.33
N ALA A 163 -7.09 -16.17 -5.76
CA ALA A 163 -7.10 -14.71 -5.79
C ALA A 163 -5.71 -14.23 -5.37
N HIS A 164 -5.17 -13.25 -6.10
CA HIS A 164 -3.84 -12.74 -5.83
C HIS A 164 -3.85 -12.17 -4.40
N ASP A 165 -3.26 -12.92 -3.47
CA ASP A 165 -3.07 -12.44 -2.12
C ASP A 165 -1.98 -11.37 -2.22
N PHE A 166 -2.36 -10.11 -2.03
CA PHE A 166 -1.40 -9.06 -1.76
C PHE A 166 -0.76 -9.35 -0.38
N TYR A 167 0.15 -10.31 -0.34
CA TYR A 167 1.03 -10.55 0.79
C TYR A 167 2.05 -9.42 0.80
N SER A 168 1.75 -8.35 1.54
CA SER A 168 2.83 -7.49 1.99
C SER A 168 3.77 -8.35 2.85
N PRO A 169 5.10 -8.28 2.67
CA PRO A 169 6.03 -8.99 3.52
C PRO A 169 5.84 -8.52 4.98
N SER A 170 5.10 -9.30 5.76
CA SER A 170 4.92 -9.07 7.20
C SER A 170 6.14 -9.54 7.96
N ILE A 171 6.59 -8.74 8.93
CA ILE A 171 7.59 -9.17 9.91
C ILE A 171 6.98 -10.20 10.87
N LEU A 172 7.80 -11.04 11.49
CA LEU A 172 7.35 -12.15 12.35
C LEU A 172 6.62 -11.72 13.62
N THR A 173 6.72 -10.45 14.01
CA THR A 173 6.01 -9.88 15.15
C THR A 173 4.59 -9.43 14.79
N GLN A 174 4.21 -9.51 13.51
CA GLN A 174 2.86 -9.22 13.04
C GLN A 174 2.01 -10.49 12.88
N PRO A 175 0.69 -10.36 13.00
CA PRO A 175 -0.24 -11.45 12.73
C PRO A 175 -0.03 -12.03 11.32
N VAL A 176 -0.09 -13.36 11.22
CA VAL A 176 -0.30 -14.05 9.95
C VAL A 176 -1.73 -13.75 9.52
N GLU A 177 -1.91 -13.31 8.28
CA GLU A 177 -3.21 -13.00 7.70
C GLU A 177 -3.43 -13.77 6.40
N TYR A 178 -4.63 -14.30 6.22
CA TYR A 178 -5.08 -14.96 5.00
C TYR A 178 -6.21 -14.12 4.39
N SER A 179 -6.09 -13.77 3.11
CA SER A 179 -7.13 -13.03 2.39
C SER A 179 -7.93 -13.97 1.48
N PHE A 180 -9.23 -13.76 1.40
CA PHE A 180 -10.14 -14.52 0.57
C PHE A 180 -11.08 -13.58 -0.18
N MET A 181 -11.06 -13.66 -1.50
CA MET A 181 -11.91 -12.86 -2.38
C MET A 181 -13.05 -13.72 -2.90
N TYR A 182 -14.27 -13.19 -2.82
CA TYR A 182 -15.48 -13.78 -3.37
C TYR A 182 -16.03 -12.84 -4.44
N GLU A 183 -16.37 -13.38 -5.61
CA GLU A 183 -16.95 -12.62 -6.72
C GLU A 183 -18.43 -12.98 -6.87
N LYS A 184 -19.26 -11.96 -7.08
CA LYS A 184 -20.66 -12.19 -7.42
C LYS A 184 -20.78 -12.73 -8.84
N LYS A 185 -21.67 -13.69 -9.04
CA LYS A 185 -21.99 -14.23 -10.36
C LYS A 185 -23.41 -13.92 -10.77
N ASN A 186 -23.57 -13.52 -12.04
CA ASN A 186 -24.86 -13.51 -12.72
C ASN A 186 -24.86 -14.61 -13.79
N SER A 187 -25.83 -15.53 -13.75
CA SER A 187 -25.90 -16.67 -14.67
C SER A 187 -24.59 -17.49 -14.76
N GLY A 188 -23.87 -17.62 -13.64
CA GLY A 188 -22.59 -18.33 -13.57
C GLY A 188 -21.36 -17.57 -14.09
N ILE A 189 -21.52 -16.32 -14.54
CA ILE A 189 -20.43 -15.45 -15.01
C ILE A 189 -20.12 -14.40 -13.94
N PRO A 190 -18.84 -14.20 -13.57
CA PRO A 190 -18.45 -13.21 -12.57
C PRO A 190 -18.72 -11.77 -13.00
N ILE A 191 -18.96 -10.89 -12.03
CA ILE A 191 -19.14 -9.45 -12.22
C ILE A 191 -17.92 -8.75 -11.65
N SER A 192 -17.21 -7.97 -12.48
CA SER A 192 -15.84 -7.53 -12.21
C SER A 192 -15.67 -6.62 -10.98
N ASP A 193 -16.71 -5.87 -10.61
CA ASP A 193 -16.69 -4.85 -9.56
C ASP A 193 -17.64 -5.19 -8.38
N GLN A 194 -18.16 -6.43 -8.32
CA GLN A 194 -18.99 -6.91 -7.22
C GLN A 194 -18.29 -8.04 -6.50
N THR A 195 -17.53 -7.66 -5.48
CA THR A 195 -16.59 -8.52 -4.75
C THR A 195 -16.77 -8.38 -3.25
N ILE A 196 -16.41 -9.42 -2.51
CA ILE A 196 -16.28 -9.42 -1.07
C ILE A 196 -14.89 -9.92 -0.73
N ASN A 197 -14.16 -9.15 0.07
CA ASN A 197 -12.85 -9.52 0.59
C ASN A 197 -12.97 -9.80 2.09
N ILE A 198 -12.46 -10.94 2.52
CA ILE A 198 -12.42 -11.35 3.93
C ILE A 198 -10.98 -11.62 4.31
N ARG A 199 -10.54 -11.06 5.44
CA ARG A 199 -9.27 -11.42 6.08
C ARG A 199 -9.50 -12.26 7.32
N VAL A 200 -8.73 -13.33 7.44
CA VAL A 200 -8.72 -14.25 8.59
C VAL A 200 -7.31 -14.33 9.15
N LEU A 201 -7.15 -14.09 10.45
CA LEU A 201 -5.87 -14.16 11.14
C LEU A 201 -5.44 -15.62 11.37
N GLY A 202 -4.15 -15.80 11.71
CA GLY A 202 -3.54 -17.10 11.97
C GLY A 202 -4.19 -17.93 13.08
N ASP A 203 -5.02 -17.34 13.94
CA ASP A 203 -5.80 -18.04 14.97
C ASP A 203 -7.24 -18.37 14.57
N GLY A 204 -7.64 -18.03 13.34
CA GLY A 204 -8.99 -18.20 12.81
C GLY A 204 -9.95 -17.04 13.13
N THR A 205 -9.48 -15.93 13.69
CA THR A 205 -10.30 -14.71 13.87
C THR A 205 -10.53 -14.03 12.53
N VAL A 206 -11.78 -13.71 12.17
CA VAL A 206 -12.05 -12.81 11.04
C VAL A 206 -11.70 -11.39 11.47
N SER A 207 -10.73 -10.76 10.81
CA SER A 207 -10.26 -9.40 11.14
C SER A 207 -10.82 -8.33 10.21
N SER A 208 -11.23 -8.69 9.00
CA SER A 208 -11.75 -7.74 8.03
C SER A 208 -12.80 -8.35 7.14
N PHE A 209 -13.78 -7.54 6.77
CA PHE A 209 -14.72 -7.77 5.68
C PHE A 209 -14.85 -6.47 4.90
N TYR A 210 -14.81 -6.54 3.59
CA TYR A 210 -15.11 -5.41 2.73
C TYR A 210 -15.89 -5.89 1.52
N ARG A 211 -17.07 -5.31 1.31
CA ARG A 211 -17.93 -5.56 0.17
C ARG A 211 -17.96 -4.31 -0.69
N THR A 212 -17.71 -4.48 -1.98
CA THR A 212 -17.98 -3.41 -2.94
C THR A 212 -19.49 -3.31 -3.15
N THR A 213 -20.11 -2.23 -2.69
CA THR A 213 -21.54 -1.98 -2.90
C THR A 213 -21.71 -1.04 -4.09
N PRO A 214 -22.14 -1.53 -5.27
CA PRO A 214 -22.52 -0.62 -6.33
C PRO A 214 -23.80 0.14 -5.93
N PRO A 215 -24.05 1.35 -6.46
CA PRO A 215 -25.26 2.12 -6.16
C PRO A 215 -26.51 1.26 -6.38
N LYS A 216 -27.54 1.40 -5.51
CA LYS A 216 -28.77 0.60 -5.59
C LYS A 216 -29.54 0.86 -6.89
N ASN A 217 -29.21 0.09 -7.93
CA ASN A 217 -29.77 0.19 -9.26
C ASN A 217 -30.23 -1.17 -9.79
N ASN A 218 -31.28 -1.17 -10.62
CA ASN A 218 -31.70 -2.36 -11.36
C ASN A 218 -30.73 -2.61 -12.52
N PHE A 219 -29.66 -3.34 -12.23
CA PHE A 219 -28.64 -3.66 -13.24
C PHE A 219 -29.21 -4.55 -14.35
N THR A 220 -28.83 -4.21 -15.58
CA THR A 220 -29.08 -5.04 -16.77
C THR A 220 -27.77 -5.66 -17.23
N TYR A 221 -27.86 -6.81 -17.91
CA TYR A 221 -26.70 -7.59 -18.31
C TYR A 221 -26.85 -8.04 -19.75
N ASP A 222 -25.72 -8.09 -20.44
CA ASP A 222 -25.64 -8.76 -21.72
C ASP A 222 -26.06 -10.24 -21.65
N ASP A 223 -26.74 -10.71 -22.69
CA ASP A 223 -27.18 -12.09 -22.83
C ASP A 223 -26.00 -12.99 -23.23
N PRO A 224 -25.58 -13.94 -22.37
CA PRO A 224 -24.46 -14.83 -22.65
C PRO A 224 -24.66 -15.73 -23.86
N SER A 225 -25.90 -15.99 -24.28
CA SER A 225 -26.20 -16.82 -25.45
C SER A 225 -25.81 -16.16 -26.78
N LYS A 226 -25.59 -14.84 -26.78
CA LYS A 226 -25.19 -14.05 -27.96
C LYS A 226 -23.68 -13.89 -28.09
N LYS A 227 -22.89 -14.49 -27.20
CA LYS A 227 -21.43 -14.39 -27.26
C LYS A 227 -20.87 -15.06 -28.51
N GLN A 228 -19.81 -14.49 -29.06
CA GLN A 228 -19.05 -15.11 -30.14
C GLN A 228 -18.28 -16.33 -29.64
N ASN A 229 -17.79 -17.12 -30.60
CA ASN A 229 -16.95 -18.27 -30.31
C ASN A 229 -15.65 -17.82 -29.63
N GLU A 230 -15.33 -18.44 -28.49
CA GLU A 230 -14.17 -18.09 -27.67
C GLU A 230 -12.83 -18.25 -28.42
N SER A 231 -12.70 -19.26 -29.28
CA SER A 231 -11.49 -19.45 -30.10
C SER A 231 -11.26 -18.26 -31.03
N SER A 232 -12.33 -17.72 -31.64
CA SER A 232 -12.20 -16.56 -32.53
C SER A 232 -11.77 -15.30 -31.78
N ILE A 233 -12.20 -15.14 -30.52
CA ILE A 233 -11.78 -14.02 -29.67
C ILE A 233 -10.33 -14.22 -29.19
N ALA A 234 -9.97 -15.45 -28.84
CA ALA A 234 -8.61 -15.82 -28.47
C ALA A 234 -7.62 -15.56 -29.61
N ASP A 235 -7.93 -15.99 -30.84
CA ASP A 235 -7.10 -15.75 -32.01
C ASP A 235 -6.91 -14.24 -32.25
N ARG A 236 -7.99 -13.46 -32.15
CA ARG A 236 -7.94 -12.00 -32.28
C ARG A 236 -7.07 -11.33 -31.21
N LEU A 237 -7.17 -11.79 -29.96
CA LEU A 237 -6.34 -11.31 -28.86
C LEU A 237 -4.88 -11.69 -29.06
N GLN A 238 -4.59 -12.94 -29.43
CA GLN A 238 -3.24 -13.41 -29.72
C GLN A 238 -2.63 -12.66 -30.90
N ASP A 239 -3.37 -12.40 -31.99
CA ASP A 239 -2.84 -11.68 -33.15
C ASP A 239 -2.47 -10.23 -32.83
N ALA A 240 -3.23 -9.59 -31.95
CA ALA A 240 -2.97 -8.22 -31.51
C ALA A 240 -1.92 -8.11 -30.40
N LEU A 241 -1.73 -9.16 -29.60
CA LEU A 241 -0.81 -9.18 -28.47
C LEU A 241 0.64 -9.11 -28.94
N LYS A 242 1.34 -8.11 -28.42
CA LYS A 242 2.78 -7.88 -28.60
C LYS A 242 3.43 -7.53 -27.28
N ALA A 243 4.67 -7.96 -27.12
CA ALA A 243 5.52 -7.49 -26.05
C ALA A 243 5.98 -6.06 -26.35
N GLN A 244 5.68 -5.14 -25.45
CA GLN A 244 6.13 -3.75 -25.49
C GLN A 244 7.31 -3.58 -24.52
N LEU A 245 8.45 -3.12 -25.04
CA LEU A 245 9.63 -2.82 -24.22
C LEU A 245 9.42 -1.48 -23.49
N SER A 246 9.63 -1.48 -22.17
CA SER A 246 9.57 -0.30 -21.31
C SER A 246 10.69 -0.35 -20.26
N TYR A 247 10.95 0.79 -19.61
CA TYR A 247 11.70 0.80 -18.36
C TYR A 247 10.72 0.64 -17.19
N SER A 248 11.12 -0.11 -16.17
CA SER A 248 10.42 -0.18 -14.89
C SER A 248 11.33 0.29 -13.77
N ILE A 249 10.83 1.21 -12.95
CA ILE A 249 11.52 1.70 -11.75
C ILE A 249 11.16 0.77 -10.60
N VAL A 250 12.17 0.12 -10.02
CA VAL A 250 12.04 -0.80 -8.90
C VAL A 250 12.65 -0.12 -7.67
N PRO A 251 11.84 0.30 -6.69
CA PRO A 251 12.34 0.87 -5.45
C PRO A 251 13.02 -0.20 -4.60
N ASP A 252 14.19 0.14 -4.06
CA ASP A 252 14.86 -0.58 -3.00
C ASP A 252 14.48 0.05 -1.67
N TYR A 253 13.37 -0.41 -1.09
CA TYR A 253 12.85 0.15 0.15
C TYR A 253 13.84 0.09 1.32
N THR A 254 14.91 -0.73 1.22
CA THR A 254 15.94 -0.83 2.27
C THR A 254 16.96 0.27 2.24
N THR A 255 17.33 0.76 1.06
CA THR A 255 18.29 1.84 0.89
C THR A 255 17.64 3.16 0.49
N GLY A 256 16.38 3.13 0.04
CA GLY A 256 15.71 4.27 -0.57
C GLY A 256 16.10 4.50 -2.02
N ASP A 257 17.02 3.70 -2.55
CA ASP A 257 17.48 3.81 -3.93
C ASP A 257 16.44 3.27 -4.90
N HIS A 258 16.56 3.69 -6.15
CA HIS A 258 15.71 3.22 -7.24
C HIS A 258 16.58 2.55 -8.30
N LYS A 259 16.25 1.31 -8.66
CA LYS A 259 16.91 0.57 -9.74
C LYS A 259 16.02 0.55 -10.96
N VAL A 260 16.62 0.72 -12.14
CA VAL A 260 15.88 0.65 -13.40
C VAL A 260 16.10 -0.71 -14.06
N LYS A 261 15.00 -1.37 -14.43
CA LYS A 261 15.02 -2.59 -15.27
C LYS A 261 14.43 -2.29 -16.64
N LEU A 262 14.90 -3.02 -17.65
CA LEU A 262 14.21 -3.13 -18.94
C LEU A 262 13.24 -4.31 -18.85
N VAL A 263 11.99 -4.08 -19.21
CA VAL A 263 10.93 -5.08 -19.09
C VAL A 263 10.10 -5.16 -20.36
N TYR A 264 9.58 -6.34 -20.65
CA TYR A 264 8.56 -6.57 -21.65
C TYR A 264 7.20 -6.74 -20.98
N GLU A 265 6.24 -5.92 -21.37
CA GLU A 265 4.85 -5.94 -20.89
C GLU A 265 3.91 -6.21 -22.07
N PRO A 266 2.69 -6.75 -21.86
CA PRO A 266 1.68 -6.77 -22.91
C PRO A 266 1.36 -5.33 -23.34
N ASN A 267 1.25 -5.11 -24.65
CA ASN A 267 0.89 -3.79 -25.18
C ASN A 267 -0.46 -3.30 -24.62
N SER A 268 -0.53 -2.04 -24.18
CA SER A 268 -1.67 -1.53 -23.38
C SER A 268 -3.04 -1.68 -24.04
N GLN A 269 -3.09 -1.73 -25.38
CA GLN A 269 -4.33 -1.75 -26.14
C GLN A 269 -5.11 -3.06 -26.03
N VAL A 270 -4.48 -4.17 -25.64
CA VAL A 270 -5.17 -5.47 -25.52
C VAL A 270 -5.66 -5.77 -24.09
N ILE A 271 -5.11 -5.08 -23.08
CA ILE A 271 -5.36 -5.35 -21.66
C ILE A 271 -6.84 -5.18 -21.28
N SER A 272 -7.54 -4.21 -21.88
CA SER A 272 -8.96 -3.97 -21.63
C SER A 272 -9.88 -5.08 -22.12
N GLY A 273 -9.39 -5.96 -23.00
CA GLY A 273 -10.13 -7.10 -23.52
C GLY A 273 -11.06 -6.78 -24.69
N VAL A 274 -11.96 -7.72 -24.96
CA VAL A 274 -12.85 -7.70 -26.12
C VAL A 274 -14.29 -7.93 -25.68
N HIS A 275 -15.21 -7.16 -26.23
CA HIS A 275 -16.64 -7.32 -26.02
C HIS A 275 -17.12 -8.65 -26.61
N ALA A 276 -17.74 -9.48 -25.77
CA ALA A 276 -17.98 -10.88 -26.08
C ALA A 276 -19.04 -11.09 -27.17
N GLN A 277 -19.98 -10.16 -27.37
CA GLN A 277 -21.02 -10.30 -28.40
C GLN A 277 -20.58 -9.74 -29.76
N THR A 278 -19.85 -8.63 -29.78
CA THR A 278 -19.49 -7.94 -31.03
C THR A 278 -18.10 -8.30 -31.53
N GLY A 279 -17.20 -8.75 -30.65
CA GLY A 279 -15.79 -8.97 -30.98
C GLY A 279 -14.99 -7.65 -31.10
N ASP A 280 -15.61 -6.52 -30.74
CA ASP A 280 -14.95 -5.22 -30.71
C ASP A 280 -14.09 -5.07 -29.46
N TRP A 281 -12.99 -4.34 -29.60
CA TRP A 281 -12.11 -4.00 -28.50
C TRP A 281 -12.84 -3.12 -27.49
N LEU A 282 -12.68 -3.46 -26.21
CA LEU A 282 -13.06 -2.57 -25.13
C LEU A 282 -12.00 -1.49 -25.04
N THR A 283 -12.40 -0.25 -25.31
CA THR A 283 -11.53 0.91 -25.19
C THR A 283 -12.16 1.89 -24.21
N MET A 284 -11.37 2.82 -23.68
CA MET A 284 -11.88 3.84 -22.76
C MET A 284 -13.03 4.68 -23.37
N ASP A 285 -13.07 4.81 -24.70
CA ASP A 285 -14.12 5.53 -25.44
C ASP A 285 -15.32 4.66 -25.85
N GLY A 286 -15.33 3.40 -25.43
CA GLY A 286 -16.36 2.42 -25.77
C GLY A 286 -15.84 1.34 -26.72
N LEU A 287 -16.73 0.82 -27.57
CA LEU A 287 -16.39 -0.28 -28.49
C LEU A 287 -15.70 0.22 -29.75
N SER A 288 -14.60 -0.44 -30.11
CA SER A 288 -13.89 -0.18 -31.37
C SER A 288 -13.58 -1.47 -32.12
N SER A 289 -13.86 -1.49 -33.43
CA SER A 289 -13.50 -2.61 -34.29
C SER A 289 -12.00 -2.69 -34.60
N THR A 290 -11.21 -1.66 -34.24
CA THR A 290 -9.76 -1.57 -34.51
C THR A 290 -9.00 -1.06 -33.29
N LEU A 291 -7.72 -1.43 -33.18
CA LEU A 291 -6.80 -0.85 -32.20
C LEU A 291 -6.11 0.37 -32.79
N SER A 292 -6.11 1.49 -32.06
CA SER A 292 -5.35 2.69 -32.42
C SER A 292 -3.92 2.57 -31.91
N ALA A 293 -2.96 2.51 -32.82
CA ALA A 293 -1.53 2.60 -32.47
C ALA A 293 -1.13 4.08 -32.40
N LYS A 294 -1.16 4.69 -31.21
CA LYS A 294 -0.60 6.03 -31.00
C LYS A 294 0.92 5.93 -30.83
N SER A 295 1.66 6.75 -31.58
CA SER A 295 3.12 6.85 -31.44
C SER A 295 3.49 7.74 -30.26
N LEU A 296 4.55 7.39 -29.53
CA LEU A 296 5.10 8.21 -28.47
C LEU A 296 5.62 9.52 -29.04
N THR A 297 4.98 10.63 -28.67
CA THR A 297 5.35 11.97 -29.12
C THR A 297 5.66 12.82 -27.90
N PRO A 298 6.86 13.41 -27.78
CA PRO A 298 7.19 14.32 -26.69
C PRO A 298 6.20 15.51 -26.62
N ILE A 299 5.88 16.01 -25.42
CA ILE A 299 5.05 17.21 -25.24
C ILE A 299 5.68 18.42 -25.94
N VAL A 300 7.00 18.52 -25.84
CA VAL A 300 7.87 19.48 -26.55
C VAL A 300 9.15 18.78 -26.98
N SER A 301 9.75 19.20 -28.10
CA SER A 301 10.94 18.55 -28.67
C SER A 301 12.25 18.90 -27.95
N ALA A 302 12.25 19.94 -27.12
CA ALA A 302 13.42 20.42 -26.39
C ALA A 302 13.00 21.08 -25.06
N PRO A 303 13.89 21.16 -24.05
CA PRO A 303 13.61 21.84 -22.80
C PRO A 303 13.18 23.30 -23.02
N LEU A 304 12.12 23.73 -22.35
CA LEU A 304 11.74 25.14 -22.29
C LEU A 304 12.47 25.84 -21.13
N ALA A 305 12.39 27.18 -21.07
CA ALA A 305 12.95 27.92 -19.95
C ALA A 305 12.22 27.57 -18.65
N ALA A 306 12.97 27.41 -17.56
CA ALA A 306 12.41 27.17 -16.22
C ALA A 306 11.38 28.26 -15.87
N LYS A 307 10.32 27.87 -15.15
CA LYS A 307 9.23 28.77 -14.75
C LYS A 307 9.77 29.99 -14.01
N GLN A 308 10.69 29.75 -13.08
CA GLN A 308 11.38 30.78 -12.34
C GLN A 308 12.70 30.24 -11.78
N PRO A 309 13.84 30.53 -12.42
CA PRO A 309 15.13 29.98 -12.01
C PRO A 309 15.58 30.54 -10.66
N ASN A 310 16.14 29.67 -9.81
CA ASN A 310 16.66 30.00 -8.47
C ASN A 310 15.61 30.75 -7.63
N MET A 311 14.44 30.14 -7.46
CA MET A 311 13.35 30.70 -6.70
C MET A 311 13.75 30.90 -5.23
N THR A 312 13.33 32.03 -4.66
CA THR A 312 13.47 32.35 -3.23
C THR A 312 12.18 32.07 -2.48
N ALA A 313 12.24 31.89 -1.15
CA ALA A 313 11.06 31.64 -0.32
C ALA A 313 10.01 32.76 -0.45
N GLU A 314 10.43 34.02 -0.55
CA GLU A 314 9.52 35.16 -0.75
C GLU A 314 8.80 35.10 -2.10
N GLN A 315 9.50 34.66 -3.14
CA GLN A 315 8.92 34.48 -4.47
C GLN A 315 7.96 33.29 -4.50
N ALA A 316 8.31 32.18 -3.85
CA ALA A 316 7.47 31.01 -3.71
C ALA A 316 6.17 31.37 -2.96
N ARG A 317 6.28 32.11 -1.85
CA ARG A 317 5.14 32.65 -1.10
C ARG A 317 4.25 33.53 -1.98
N ALA A 318 4.82 34.50 -2.68
CA ALA A 318 4.06 35.41 -3.53
C ALA A 318 3.34 34.69 -4.69
N MET A 319 3.99 33.65 -5.26
CA MET A 319 3.36 32.78 -6.26
C MET A 319 2.17 32.02 -5.66
N ALA A 320 2.34 31.41 -4.48
CA ALA A 320 1.29 30.68 -3.80
C ALA A 320 0.10 31.58 -3.41
N GLU A 321 0.36 32.76 -2.84
CA GLU A 321 -0.69 33.73 -2.47
C GLU A 321 -1.53 34.17 -3.69
N LYS A 322 -0.88 34.35 -4.85
CA LYS A 322 -1.56 34.72 -6.09
C LYS A 322 -2.36 33.55 -6.67
N LEU A 323 -1.78 32.36 -6.68
CA LEU A 323 -2.38 31.15 -7.26
C LEU A 323 -3.60 30.69 -6.45
N LEU A 324 -3.47 30.68 -5.13
CA LEU A 324 -4.44 30.13 -4.18
C LEU A 324 -5.46 31.16 -3.70
N ALA A 325 -5.42 32.38 -4.25
CA ALA A 325 -6.37 33.43 -3.91
C ALA A 325 -7.82 32.93 -4.08
N THR A 326 -8.68 33.29 -3.13
CA THR A 326 -10.09 32.92 -3.13
C THR A 326 -10.96 34.17 -2.97
N ASP A 327 -12.04 34.23 -3.75
CA ASP A 327 -13.10 35.24 -3.66
C ASP A 327 -14.36 34.69 -2.97
N ILE A 328 -14.31 33.44 -2.50
CA ILE A 328 -15.41 32.76 -1.84
C ILE A 328 -15.73 33.47 -0.51
N LYS A 329 -16.97 33.93 -0.38
CA LYS A 329 -17.41 34.71 0.77
C LYS A 329 -17.37 33.89 2.06
N GLY A 330 -16.61 34.38 3.03
CA GLY A 330 -16.48 33.73 4.35
C GLY A 330 -15.40 32.64 4.41
N VAL A 331 -14.64 32.48 3.32
CA VAL A 331 -13.41 31.68 3.27
C VAL A 331 -12.21 32.63 3.28
N GLN A 332 -11.19 32.28 4.06
CA GLN A 332 -9.93 33.00 4.10
C GLN A 332 -8.77 32.05 3.80
N LEU A 333 -7.96 32.36 2.80
CA LEU A 333 -6.67 31.69 2.57
C LEU A 333 -5.68 32.07 3.67
N GLU A 334 -5.00 31.07 4.22
CA GLU A 334 -3.84 31.19 5.08
C GLU A 334 -2.68 30.40 4.48
N ILE A 335 -1.52 31.04 4.33
CA ILE A 335 -0.25 30.36 4.03
C ILE A 335 0.50 30.17 5.35
N GLY A 336 0.37 28.99 5.93
CA GLY A 336 0.91 28.66 7.26
C GLY A 336 2.44 28.67 7.28
N ALA A 337 3.07 27.96 6.34
CA ALA A 337 4.52 27.83 6.26
C ALA A 337 5.01 27.76 4.81
N VAL A 338 6.27 28.17 4.60
CA VAL A 338 7.03 27.99 3.37
C VAL A 338 8.37 27.42 3.79
N ASP A 339 8.46 26.09 3.80
CA ASP A 339 9.62 25.37 4.32
C ASP A 339 10.54 25.00 3.16
N GLU A 340 11.84 25.30 3.30
CA GLU A 340 12.87 24.73 2.44
C GLU A 340 13.23 23.35 2.95
N THR A 341 13.06 22.34 2.09
CA THR A 341 13.34 20.94 2.41
C THR A 341 13.89 20.22 1.18
N THR A 342 14.28 18.97 1.35
CA THR A 342 14.60 18.06 0.24
C THR A 342 13.52 17.00 0.04
N THR A 343 13.31 16.58 -1.20
CA THR A 343 12.56 15.35 -1.53
C THR A 343 13.34 14.11 -1.08
N GLU A 344 12.74 12.93 -1.18
CA GLU A 344 13.41 11.64 -0.95
C GLU A 344 14.60 11.42 -1.89
N THR A 345 14.60 12.05 -3.06
CA THR A 345 15.68 12.02 -4.05
C THR A 345 16.76 13.08 -3.81
N GLY A 346 16.68 13.82 -2.69
CA GLY A 346 17.63 14.87 -2.34
C GLY A 346 17.43 16.20 -3.06
N LYS A 347 16.31 16.37 -3.79
CA LYS A 347 16.03 17.59 -4.56
C LYS A 347 15.53 18.71 -3.64
N GLU A 348 16.15 19.88 -3.70
CA GLU A 348 15.70 21.04 -2.92
C GLU A 348 14.36 21.59 -3.42
N VAL A 349 13.40 21.74 -2.51
CA VAL A 349 12.03 22.19 -2.78
C VAL A 349 11.53 23.16 -1.73
N PHE A 350 10.53 23.96 -2.11
CA PHE A 350 9.67 24.68 -1.18
C PHE A 350 8.39 23.87 -0.93
N ASN A 351 8.16 23.49 0.33
CA ASN A 351 6.89 22.94 0.79
C ASN A 351 6.05 24.06 1.41
N ILE A 352 4.97 24.42 0.72
CA ILE A 352 4.09 25.52 1.10
C ILE A 352 2.81 24.96 1.69
N GLN A 353 2.66 25.05 3.00
CA GLN A 353 1.44 24.63 3.70
C GLN A 353 0.41 25.74 3.59
N TYR A 354 -0.79 25.42 3.09
CA TYR A 354 -1.88 26.38 3.04
C TYR A 354 -3.19 25.76 3.52
N MET A 355 -4.05 26.63 4.04
CA MET A 355 -5.36 26.26 4.55
C MET A 355 -6.38 27.31 4.15
N TYR A 356 -7.55 26.86 3.72
CA TYR A 356 -8.75 27.68 3.58
C TYR A 356 -9.54 27.56 4.88
N ASN A 357 -9.61 28.65 5.64
CA ASN A 357 -10.36 28.76 6.88
C ASN A 357 -11.80 29.20 6.61
N TYR A 358 -12.78 28.56 7.24
CA TYR A 358 -14.20 28.89 7.15
C TYR A 358 -14.96 28.54 8.43
N ARG A 359 -16.02 29.30 8.76
CA ARG A 359 -16.89 29.16 9.96
C ARG A 359 -16.29 28.43 11.18
N ASN A 360 -16.35 27.09 11.21
CA ASN A 360 -15.96 26.25 12.37
C ASN A 360 -14.78 25.31 12.09
N GLY A 361 -14.04 25.50 10.99
CA GLY A 361 -12.94 24.63 10.60
C GLY A 361 -12.08 25.20 9.47
N GLY A 362 -11.36 24.31 8.80
CA GLY A 362 -10.55 24.63 7.65
C GLY A 362 -10.15 23.36 6.92
N THR A 363 -9.83 23.51 5.64
CA THR A 363 -9.27 22.43 4.80
C THR A 363 -7.98 22.93 4.18
N GLY A 364 -6.94 22.12 4.20
CA GLY A 364 -5.60 22.51 3.82
C GLY A 364 -4.80 21.37 3.25
N THR A 365 -3.77 21.70 2.48
CA THR A 365 -2.81 20.75 1.90
C THR A 365 -1.49 21.47 1.65
N VAL A 366 -0.58 20.83 0.91
CA VAL A 366 0.76 21.35 0.59
C VAL A 366 0.88 21.60 -0.90
N LEU A 367 1.47 22.74 -1.28
CA LEU A 367 1.99 23.01 -2.62
C LEU A 367 3.50 22.80 -2.60
N THR A 368 4.02 21.95 -3.48
CA THR A 368 5.46 21.66 -3.59
C THR A 368 6.04 22.25 -4.87
N ILE A 369 7.07 23.10 -4.73
CA ILE A 369 7.73 23.79 -5.84
C ILE A 369 9.22 23.47 -5.84
N ASP A 370 9.77 23.12 -7.00
CA ASP A 370 11.21 22.98 -7.23
C ASP A 370 11.93 24.32 -7.02
N LYS A 371 12.91 24.38 -6.11
CA LYS A 371 13.64 25.60 -5.80
C LYS A 371 14.52 26.10 -6.95
N ALA A 372 15.10 25.19 -7.72
CA ALA A 372 16.00 25.53 -8.82
C ALA A 372 15.24 26.06 -10.04
N THR A 373 14.05 25.52 -10.32
CA THR A 373 13.31 25.80 -11.56
C THR A 373 12.01 26.58 -11.36
N GLY A 374 11.48 26.63 -10.14
CA GLY A 374 10.19 27.24 -9.83
C GLY A 374 8.99 26.47 -10.35
N GLU A 375 9.18 25.19 -10.69
CA GLU A 375 8.18 24.32 -11.30
C GLU A 375 7.39 23.55 -10.25
N PHE A 376 6.15 23.22 -10.57
CA PHE A 376 5.33 22.40 -9.69
C PHE A 376 5.83 20.97 -9.67
N ILE A 377 5.91 20.41 -8.46
CA ILE A 377 6.02 18.97 -8.22
C ILE A 377 4.67 18.43 -7.75
N HIS A 378 3.99 19.17 -6.88
CA HIS A 378 2.65 18.81 -6.40
C HIS A 378 1.78 20.05 -6.21
N TYR A 379 0.59 20.04 -6.80
CA TYR A 379 -0.45 21.06 -6.67
C TYR A 379 -1.83 20.41 -6.66
N SER A 380 -2.73 20.91 -5.82
CA SER A 380 -4.14 20.50 -5.80
C SER A 380 -5.04 21.69 -5.44
N ASP A 381 -6.00 22.04 -6.29
CA ASP A 381 -7.07 22.95 -5.91
C ASP A 381 -8.08 22.19 -5.05
N ILE A 382 -8.09 22.49 -3.75
CA ILE A 382 -8.99 21.88 -2.77
C ILE A 382 -10.23 22.76 -2.49
N LYS A 383 -10.50 23.79 -3.31
CA LYS A 383 -11.66 24.65 -3.13
C LYS A 383 -12.99 23.93 -3.28
N SER A 384 -13.05 22.83 -4.06
CA SER A 384 -14.23 21.97 -4.15
C SER A 384 -14.62 21.33 -2.81
N ASN A 385 -13.68 21.25 -1.86
CA ASN A 385 -13.95 20.75 -0.50
C ASN A 385 -14.55 21.82 0.43
N LEU A 386 -14.67 23.06 -0.03
CA LEU A 386 -15.29 24.15 0.71
C LEU A 386 -16.80 24.06 0.47
N GLU A 387 -17.54 23.49 1.43
CA GLU A 387 -19.01 23.38 1.40
C GLU A 387 -19.67 24.77 1.22
N VAL A 388 -19.82 25.20 -0.02
CA VAL A 388 -20.56 26.39 -0.41
C VAL A 388 -21.69 25.91 -1.30
N GLU A 389 -22.93 26.29 -0.95
CA GLU A 389 -24.11 26.02 -1.78
C GLU A 389 -23.81 26.40 -3.23
N GLU A 390 -23.67 25.40 -4.11
CA GLU A 390 -23.64 25.64 -5.54
C GLU A 390 -25.05 25.99 -6.00
N ASP A 391 -25.19 27.12 -6.70
CA ASP A 391 -26.41 27.40 -7.45
C ASP A 391 -26.56 26.31 -8.53
N GLU A 392 -27.62 25.50 -8.43
CA GLU A 392 -28.03 24.47 -9.41
C GLU A 392 -28.46 25.08 -10.77
N ASN A 393 -27.56 25.77 -11.47
CA ASN A 393 -27.75 26.13 -12.87
C ASN A 393 -26.68 25.44 -13.73
N ASP A 394 -26.71 24.11 -13.74
CA ASP A 394 -25.83 23.29 -14.58
C ASP A 394 -26.40 23.19 -16.01
N THR A 395 -26.13 24.21 -16.83
CA THR A 395 -26.45 24.22 -18.28
C THR A 395 -25.28 24.66 -19.17
N GLU A 396 -24.04 24.70 -18.65
CA GLU A 396 -22.86 25.00 -19.47
C GLU A 396 -22.33 23.77 -20.23
N VAL A 397 -21.80 24.01 -21.43
CA VAL A 397 -21.25 22.97 -22.31
C VAL A 397 -19.87 22.53 -21.81
N LYS A 398 -19.76 21.26 -21.42
CA LYS A 398 -18.47 20.65 -21.02
C LYS A 398 -17.49 20.59 -22.20
N LEU A 399 -16.21 20.76 -21.91
CA LEU A 399 -15.12 20.54 -22.85
C LEU A 399 -15.14 19.10 -23.35
N SER A 400 -14.80 18.93 -24.63
CA SER A 400 -14.41 17.60 -25.12
C SER A 400 -13.07 17.19 -24.51
N GLN A 401 -12.84 15.89 -24.36
CA GLN A 401 -11.57 15.34 -23.88
C GLN A 401 -10.36 15.86 -24.66
N LYS A 402 -10.49 16.06 -25.99
CA LYS A 402 -9.44 16.65 -26.80
C LYS A 402 -9.12 18.10 -26.39
N GLN A 403 -10.15 18.92 -26.15
CA GLN A 403 -9.95 20.29 -25.67
C GLN A 403 -9.35 20.31 -24.26
N ALA A 404 -9.78 19.38 -23.39
CA ALA A 404 -9.20 19.21 -22.06
C ALA A 404 -7.72 18.76 -22.12
N LEU A 405 -7.35 17.87 -23.05
CA LEU A 405 -5.96 17.47 -23.28
C LEU A 405 -5.12 18.65 -23.75
N ASP A 406 -5.63 19.48 -24.67
CA ASP A 406 -4.93 20.69 -25.13
C ASP A 406 -4.69 21.67 -23.96
N LYS A 407 -5.67 21.78 -23.03
CA LYS A 407 -5.54 22.56 -21.79
C LYS A 407 -4.51 21.97 -20.84
N ALA A 408 -4.53 20.66 -20.63
CA ALA A 408 -3.55 19.96 -19.79
C ALA A 408 -2.12 20.15 -20.33
N ILE A 409 -1.91 20.02 -21.65
CA ILE A 409 -0.62 20.29 -22.30
C ILE A 409 -0.18 21.74 -22.08
N ALA A 410 -1.11 22.70 -22.16
CA ALA A 410 -0.81 24.11 -21.91
C ALA A 410 -0.37 24.35 -20.46
N HIS A 411 -1.06 23.74 -19.48
CA HIS A 411 -0.68 23.82 -18.07
C HIS A 411 0.68 23.19 -17.79
N ILE A 412 1.00 22.04 -18.37
CA ILE A 412 2.34 21.43 -18.24
C ILE A 412 3.42 22.36 -18.80
N LYS A 413 3.18 22.98 -19.96
CA LYS A 413 4.12 23.95 -20.56
C LYS A 413 4.28 25.22 -19.73
N ASP A 414 3.29 25.57 -18.90
CA ASP A 414 3.36 26.77 -18.06
C ASP A 414 3.95 26.48 -16.68
N TRP A 415 3.62 25.34 -16.05
CA TRP A 415 3.99 25.01 -14.66
C TRP A 415 5.15 24.03 -14.53
N VAL A 416 5.45 23.26 -15.58
CA VAL A 416 6.58 22.31 -15.63
C VAL A 416 7.41 22.43 -16.94
N PRO A 417 7.74 23.64 -17.41
CA PRO A 417 8.31 23.87 -18.75
C PRO A 417 9.64 23.16 -19.03
N SER A 418 10.57 23.18 -18.07
CA SER A 418 11.95 22.71 -18.30
C SER A 418 12.02 21.20 -18.46
N SER A 419 11.20 20.45 -17.73
CA SER A 419 11.17 18.99 -17.81
C SER A 419 10.13 18.44 -18.79
N ALA A 420 9.20 19.26 -19.32
CA ALA A 420 8.15 18.81 -20.25
C ALA A 420 8.65 18.00 -21.46
N HIS A 421 9.87 18.24 -21.95
CA HIS A 421 10.48 17.49 -23.05
C HIS A 421 10.79 16.02 -22.72
N LYS A 422 10.85 15.68 -21.43
CA LYS A 422 11.09 14.31 -20.93
C LYS A 422 9.81 13.47 -20.94
N TYR A 423 8.65 14.06 -21.21
CA TYR A 423 7.37 13.37 -21.13
C TYR A 423 6.68 13.33 -22.50
N ALA A 424 5.95 12.25 -22.76
CA ALA A 424 5.16 12.08 -23.96
C ALA A 424 3.70 12.48 -23.75
N ILE A 425 3.06 12.92 -24.81
CA ILE A 425 1.59 13.03 -24.88
C ILE A 425 1.00 11.64 -24.58
N PRO A 426 -0.08 11.55 -23.79
CA PRO A 426 -0.65 10.28 -23.35
C PRO A 426 -0.99 9.38 -24.56
N VAL A 427 -0.48 8.14 -24.52
CA VAL A 427 -0.81 7.12 -25.52
C VAL A 427 -2.19 6.53 -25.25
N ASN A 428 -2.57 6.49 -23.97
CA ASN A 428 -3.93 6.19 -23.53
C ASN A 428 -4.74 7.49 -23.44
N GLU A 429 -6.03 7.38 -23.72
CA GLU A 429 -7.02 8.44 -23.55
C GLU A 429 -7.09 8.87 -22.07
N GLY A 430 -7.29 10.16 -21.78
CA GLY A 430 -7.68 10.58 -20.43
C GLY A 430 -9.07 10.05 -20.09
N PHE A 431 -9.44 10.01 -18.81
CA PHE A 431 -10.82 9.70 -18.41
C PHE A 431 -11.45 10.88 -17.68
N HIS A 432 -12.78 10.95 -17.73
CA HIS A 432 -13.56 11.90 -16.98
C HIS A 432 -13.82 11.36 -15.58
N GLU A 433 -13.41 12.12 -14.57
CA GLU A 433 -13.65 11.83 -13.16
C GLU A 433 -14.89 12.58 -12.69
N SER A 434 -15.97 11.83 -12.47
CA SER A 434 -17.29 12.39 -12.14
C SER A 434 -17.32 13.14 -10.81
N TYR A 435 -16.43 12.82 -9.86
CA TYR A 435 -16.45 13.43 -8.52
C TYR A 435 -16.06 14.91 -8.53
N ASN A 436 -14.95 15.26 -9.18
CA ASN A 436 -14.48 16.63 -9.32
C ASN A 436 -14.93 17.29 -10.64
N ASP A 437 -15.83 16.63 -11.38
CA ASP A 437 -16.18 16.96 -12.76
C ASP A 437 -14.97 17.39 -13.60
N SER A 438 -13.94 16.54 -13.66
CA SER A 438 -12.64 16.88 -14.25
C SER A 438 -12.14 15.82 -15.22
N TYR A 439 -11.19 16.16 -16.09
CA TYR A 439 -10.49 15.21 -16.94
C TYR A 439 -9.10 14.92 -16.38
N TYR A 440 -8.82 13.63 -16.16
CA TYR A 440 -7.54 13.12 -15.72
C TYR A 440 -6.68 12.65 -16.90
N PHE A 441 -5.43 13.07 -16.94
CA PHE A 441 -4.44 12.65 -17.93
C PHE A 441 -3.12 12.24 -17.27
N THR A 442 -2.47 11.22 -17.83
CA THR A 442 -1.13 10.77 -17.41
C THR A 442 -0.15 10.85 -18.58
N PHE A 443 0.88 11.66 -18.43
CA PHE A 443 1.93 11.89 -19.41
C PHE A 443 3.16 11.07 -19.01
N PRO A 444 3.44 9.92 -19.66
CA PRO A 444 4.53 9.05 -19.26
C PRO A 444 5.89 9.67 -19.60
N ARG A 445 6.89 9.44 -18.75
CA ARG A 445 8.28 9.77 -19.08
C ARG A 445 8.77 8.91 -20.23
N ILE A 446 9.61 9.51 -21.07
CA ILE A 446 10.27 8.86 -22.19
C ILE A 446 11.79 8.99 -22.10
N VAL A 447 12.48 7.87 -22.24
CA VAL A 447 13.95 7.79 -22.28
C VAL A 447 14.35 6.87 -23.42
N ASN A 448 15.25 7.31 -24.30
CA ASN A 448 15.71 6.52 -25.46
C ASN A 448 14.57 5.97 -26.35
N GLY A 449 13.43 6.66 -26.40
CA GLY A 449 12.25 6.23 -27.15
C GLY A 449 11.35 5.21 -26.45
N LEU A 450 11.65 4.84 -25.20
CA LEU A 450 10.88 3.90 -24.37
C LEU A 450 10.14 4.65 -23.26
N THR A 451 8.95 4.18 -22.89
CA THR A 451 8.22 4.66 -21.71
C THR A 451 8.87 4.19 -20.42
N VAL A 452 8.71 4.97 -19.35
CA VAL A 452 9.12 4.57 -18.01
C VAL A 452 7.88 4.32 -17.15
N ALA A 453 7.64 3.07 -16.78
CA ALA A 453 6.58 2.69 -15.86
C ALA A 453 6.88 3.28 -14.47
N GLY A 454 5.86 3.89 -13.85
CA GLY A 454 5.95 4.56 -12.56
C GLY A 454 6.37 6.04 -12.61
N ASP A 455 6.95 6.53 -13.71
CA ASP A 455 7.39 7.93 -13.87
C ASP A 455 6.54 8.68 -14.89
N ASN A 456 5.74 9.63 -14.41
CA ASN A 456 4.79 10.38 -15.20
C ASN A 456 4.45 11.74 -14.57
N ILE A 457 3.82 12.60 -15.38
CA ILE A 457 3.04 13.74 -14.90
C ILE A 457 1.57 13.35 -14.92
N SER A 458 0.90 13.42 -13.77
CA SER A 458 -0.55 13.29 -13.65
C SER A 458 -1.17 14.66 -13.50
N ILE A 459 -2.25 14.93 -14.25
CA ILE A 459 -2.92 16.23 -14.26
C ILE A 459 -4.42 16.07 -14.36
N ASN A 460 -5.15 16.81 -13.52
CA ASN A 460 -6.60 17.00 -13.63
C ASN A 460 -6.91 18.41 -14.10
N VAL A 461 -7.81 18.54 -15.06
CA VAL A 461 -8.36 19.82 -15.51
C VAL A 461 -9.87 19.82 -15.41
N ASP A 462 -10.43 20.93 -14.94
CA ASP A 462 -11.89 21.09 -14.79
C ASP A 462 -12.60 20.88 -16.14
N ALA A 463 -13.69 20.11 -16.15
CA ALA A 463 -14.35 19.70 -17.38
C ALA A 463 -15.09 20.84 -18.08
N LYS A 464 -15.33 21.98 -17.42
CA LYS A 464 -16.07 23.13 -17.97
C LYS A 464 -15.11 24.22 -18.46
N THR A 465 -14.16 24.61 -17.62
CA THR A 465 -13.24 25.74 -17.82
C THR A 465 -11.89 25.32 -18.42
N GLY A 466 -11.47 24.08 -18.13
CA GLY A 466 -10.13 23.59 -18.39
C GLY A 466 -9.08 24.18 -17.45
N ASP A 467 -9.49 24.74 -16.31
CA ASP A 467 -8.59 25.24 -15.28
C ASP A 467 -7.88 24.07 -14.57
N LEU A 468 -6.69 24.35 -14.03
CA LEU A 468 -5.87 23.32 -13.38
C LEU A 468 -6.48 22.95 -12.03
N VAL A 469 -6.89 21.68 -11.89
CA VAL A 469 -7.43 21.14 -10.64
C VAL A 469 -6.33 20.47 -9.84
N SER A 470 -5.49 19.64 -10.44
CA SER A 470 -4.31 19.10 -9.76
C SER A 470 -3.21 18.75 -10.73
N LEU A 471 -1.97 18.78 -10.24
CA LEU A 471 -0.78 18.39 -10.96
C LEU A 471 0.18 17.68 -10.02
N TYR A 472 0.65 16.52 -10.44
CA TYR A 472 1.67 15.76 -9.74
C TYR A 472 2.75 15.30 -10.72
N VAL A 473 4.01 15.53 -10.37
CA VAL A 473 5.18 15.04 -11.12
C VAL A 473 5.86 13.98 -10.28
N SER A 474 5.99 12.78 -10.81
CA SER A 474 6.79 11.73 -10.18
C SER A 474 8.26 12.13 -10.21
N ASP A 475 8.92 12.19 -9.05
CA ASP A 475 10.33 12.56 -8.95
C ASP A 475 11.15 11.40 -8.38
N TYR A 476 11.90 10.73 -9.27
CA TYR A 476 12.85 9.67 -8.91
C TYR A 476 14.31 10.13 -9.08
N GLY A 477 14.56 11.44 -9.22
CA GLY A 477 15.91 11.98 -9.37
C GLY A 477 16.60 11.56 -10.68
N GLU A 478 17.94 11.56 -10.65
CA GLU A 478 18.77 11.07 -11.74
C GLU A 478 18.99 9.57 -11.60
N LEU A 479 18.42 8.80 -12.54
CA LEU A 479 18.58 7.35 -12.60
C LEU A 479 19.52 6.97 -13.75
N GLU A 480 20.23 5.84 -13.57
CA GLU A 480 20.95 5.19 -14.65
C GLU A 480 19.99 4.37 -15.52
N TRP A 481 19.99 4.64 -16.82
CA TRP A 481 19.11 3.97 -17.78
C TRP A 481 19.89 2.87 -18.51
N PRO A 482 19.60 1.57 -18.25
CA PRO A 482 20.32 0.48 -18.90
C PRO A 482 20.09 0.49 -20.41
N ALA A 483 21.15 0.25 -21.19
CA ALA A 483 21.02 0.12 -22.64
C ALA A 483 20.18 -1.10 -23.01
N ALA A 484 19.38 -0.98 -24.07
CA ALA A 484 18.62 -2.07 -24.67
C ALA A 484 19.51 -2.98 -25.53
N THR A 485 20.57 -3.51 -24.93
CA THR A 485 21.50 -4.48 -25.52
C THR A 485 21.48 -5.76 -24.70
N ASP A 486 21.80 -6.89 -25.34
CA ASP A 486 21.80 -8.21 -24.70
C ASP A 486 20.45 -8.58 -24.04
N ILE A 487 19.36 -8.16 -24.68
CA ILE A 487 17.98 -8.48 -24.28
C ILE A 487 17.39 -9.58 -25.17
N ILE A 488 16.42 -10.33 -24.65
CA ILE A 488 15.61 -11.25 -25.45
C ILE A 488 14.86 -10.47 -26.54
N SER A 489 14.50 -11.13 -27.62
CA SER A 489 13.82 -10.46 -28.73
C SER A 489 12.35 -10.15 -28.39
N GLU A 490 11.79 -9.10 -29.00
CA GLU A 490 10.35 -8.80 -28.92
C GLU A 490 9.49 -10.02 -29.34
N GLN A 491 9.94 -10.79 -30.33
CA GLN A 491 9.24 -11.98 -30.81
C GLN A 491 9.21 -13.10 -29.77
N GLU A 492 10.32 -13.30 -29.07
CA GLU A 492 10.45 -14.28 -27.99
C GLU A 492 9.59 -13.89 -26.79
N ALA A 493 9.68 -12.64 -26.33
CA ALA A 493 8.84 -12.12 -25.26
C ALA A 493 7.34 -12.18 -25.63
N THR A 494 6.99 -11.83 -26.87
CA THR A 494 5.61 -11.92 -27.37
C THR A 494 5.10 -13.35 -27.34
N LYS A 495 5.95 -14.32 -27.70
CA LYS A 495 5.61 -15.74 -27.62
C LYS A 495 5.36 -16.16 -26.16
N MET A 496 6.24 -15.77 -25.23
CA MET A 496 6.06 -16.07 -23.81
C MET A 496 4.73 -15.52 -23.27
N LEU A 497 4.38 -14.26 -23.62
CA LEU A 497 3.10 -13.66 -23.24
C LEU A 497 1.90 -14.44 -23.81
N LYS A 498 1.99 -14.91 -25.06
CA LYS A 498 0.92 -15.69 -25.72
C LYS A 498 0.77 -17.08 -25.12
N ASP A 499 1.88 -17.75 -24.82
CA ASP A 499 1.89 -19.11 -24.25
C ASP A 499 1.23 -19.14 -22.85
N GLU A 500 1.29 -18.02 -22.12
CA GLU A 500 0.68 -17.85 -20.79
C GLU A 500 -0.64 -17.04 -20.80
N LEU A 501 -1.17 -16.68 -21.98
CA LEU A 501 -2.42 -15.94 -22.10
C LEU A 501 -3.63 -16.84 -21.81
N LYS A 502 -4.41 -16.48 -20.81
CA LYS A 502 -5.73 -17.04 -20.50
C LYS A 502 -6.80 -15.97 -20.70
N LEU A 503 -8.03 -16.39 -20.99
CA LEU A 503 -9.18 -15.47 -21.10
C LEU A 503 -10.13 -15.65 -19.93
N LYS A 504 -10.49 -14.55 -19.27
CA LYS A 504 -11.55 -14.49 -18.25
C LYS A 504 -12.80 -13.85 -18.86
N LEU A 505 -13.86 -14.65 -19.02
CA LEU A 505 -15.19 -14.15 -19.35
C LEU A 505 -15.84 -13.53 -18.11
N GLN A 506 -16.23 -12.27 -18.17
CA GLN A 506 -16.88 -11.59 -17.06
C GLN A 506 -17.79 -10.45 -17.53
N TYR A 507 -18.68 -10.03 -16.63
CA TYR A 507 -19.47 -8.83 -16.77
C TYR A 507 -18.66 -7.63 -16.30
N VAL A 508 -18.54 -6.61 -17.16
CA VAL A 508 -17.85 -5.35 -16.86
C VAL A 508 -18.80 -4.18 -16.97
N ASN A 509 -18.73 -3.26 -16.01
CA ASN A 509 -19.41 -1.98 -16.11
C ASN A 509 -18.48 -1.02 -16.86
N HIS A 510 -18.78 -0.74 -18.13
CA HIS A 510 -18.02 0.20 -18.94
C HIS A 510 -18.89 1.42 -19.28
N PRO A 511 -18.64 2.60 -18.70
CA PRO A 511 -19.50 3.79 -18.81
C PRO A 511 -19.77 4.29 -20.24
N LYS A 512 -18.94 3.87 -21.21
CA LYS A 512 -19.07 4.24 -22.63
C LYS A 512 -19.62 3.12 -23.55
N VAL A 513 -19.83 1.91 -23.05
CA VAL A 513 -20.40 0.80 -23.83
C VAL A 513 -21.89 0.61 -23.50
N GLY A 514 -22.26 0.87 -22.25
CA GLY A 514 -23.64 0.97 -21.78
C GLY A 514 -23.83 2.21 -20.90
N ASN A 515 -24.98 2.32 -20.25
CA ASN A 515 -25.11 3.25 -19.13
C ASN A 515 -24.47 2.65 -17.87
N GLU A 516 -24.31 3.44 -16.82
CA GLU A 516 -23.73 3.00 -15.53
C GLU A 516 -24.52 1.86 -14.85
N GLN A 517 -25.70 1.52 -15.37
CA GLN A 517 -26.57 0.44 -14.88
C GLN A 517 -26.53 -0.81 -15.79
N HIS A 518 -25.66 -0.84 -16.79
CA HIS A 518 -25.54 -1.95 -17.73
C HIS A 518 -24.16 -2.60 -17.65
N TYR A 519 -24.15 -3.91 -17.45
CA TYR A 519 -22.95 -4.72 -17.52
C TYR A 519 -22.82 -5.40 -18.88
N SER A 520 -21.75 -5.05 -19.58
CA SER A 520 -21.38 -5.67 -20.85
C SER A 520 -20.60 -6.95 -20.61
N LEU A 521 -20.80 -7.94 -21.48
CA LEU A 521 -20.06 -9.20 -21.40
C LEU A 521 -18.72 -9.07 -22.12
N ALA A 522 -17.62 -9.43 -21.47
CA ALA A 522 -16.27 -9.20 -21.95
C ALA A 522 -15.34 -10.40 -21.72
N TYR A 523 -14.44 -10.66 -22.66
CA TYR A 523 -13.26 -11.50 -22.45
C TYR A 523 -12.07 -10.60 -22.12
N GLN A 524 -11.54 -10.71 -20.89
CA GLN A 524 -10.32 -10.02 -20.47
C GLN A 524 -9.11 -10.98 -20.52
N PRO A 525 -7.94 -10.51 -20.99
CA PRO A 525 -6.71 -11.28 -20.93
C PRO A 525 -6.21 -11.41 -19.47
N VAL A 526 -5.70 -12.58 -19.11
CA VAL A 526 -5.08 -12.89 -17.83
C VAL A 526 -3.76 -13.61 -18.12
N PHE A 527 -2.65 -13.10 -17.59
CA PHE A 527 -1.31 -13.68 -17.75
C PHE A 527 -0.85 -14.39 -16.47
N LYS A 528 0.32 -15.07 -16.51
CA LYS A 528 0.86 -15.88 -15.40
C LYS A 528 0.90 -15.13 -14.06
N GLU A 529 1.28 -13.84 -14.09
CA GLU A 529 1.37 -12.96 -12.91
C GLU A 529 0.24 -11.91 -12.86
N GLY A 530 -0.91 -12.22 -13.46
CA GLY A 530 -2.07 -11.31 -13.50
C GLY A 530 -1.99 -10.23 -14.58
N SER A 531 -2.74 -9.13 -14.39
CA SER A 531 -2.86 -8.05 -15.39
C SER A 531 -1.63 -7.15 -15.50
N SER A 532 -0.69 -7.26 -14.57
CA SER A 532 0.56 -6.47 -14.53
C SER A 532 1.78 -7.31 -14.90
N ALA A 533 1.59 -8.48 -15.52
CA ALA A 533 2.69 -9.38 -15.81
C ALA A 533 3.77 -8.71 -16.68
N ALA A 534 5.02 -8.80 -16.23
CA ALA A 534 6.18 -8.25 -16.90
C ALA A 534 7.27 -9.34 -17.02
N ILE A 535 8.10 -9.25 -18.05
CA ILE A 535 9.24 -10.15 -18.28
C ILE A 535 10.53 -9.32 -18.22
N ASP A 536 11.51 -9.73 -17.43
CA ASP A 536 12.83 -9.09 -17.42
C ASP A 536 13.46 -9.25 -18.82
N ALA A 537 13.72 -8.13 -19.48
CA ALA A 537 14.19 -8.17 -20.87
C ALA A 537 15.58 -8.80 -21.00
N LYS A 538 16.41 -8.83 -19.94
CA LYS A 538 17.74 -9.43 -19.99
C LYS A 538 17.72 -10.92 -19.71
N THR A 539 16.94 -11.36 -18.72
CA THR A 539 16.95 -12.76 -18.27
C THR A 539 15.84 -13.60 -18.89
N GLY A 540 14.76 -12.99 -19.35
CA GLY A 540 13.54 -13.69 -19.77
C GLY A 540 12.75 -14.28 -18.60
N GLU A 541 13.03 -13.86 -17.37
CA GLU A 541 12.28 -14.30 -16.20
C GLU A 541 11.04 -13.44 -16.00
N TRP A 542 9.93 -14.05 -15.56
CA TRP A 542 8.74 -13.29 -15.18
C TRP A 542 9.03 -12.48 -13.91
N LEU A 543 8.69 -11.20 -13.96
CA LEU A 543 8.81 -10.29 -12.85
C LEU A 543 7.49 -10.25 -12.07
N ASP A 544 7.61 -10.43 -10.76
CA ASP A 544 6.58 -9.99 -9.83
C ASP A 544 6.78 -8.48 -9.60
N VAL A 545 5.88 -7.69 -10.18
CA VAL A 545 5.92 -6.21 -10.18
C VAL A 545 5.81 -5.62 -8.77
N TYR A 546 5.33 -6.39 -7.80
CA TYR A 546 5.25 -5.96 -6.40
C TYR A 546 6.41 -6.49 -5.55
N GLY A 547 7.36 -7.20 -6.17
CA GLY A 547 8.44 -7.87 -5.43
C GLY A 547 7.94 -8.92 -4.45
N MET A 548 6.67 -9.33 -4.59
CA MET A 548 6.10 -10.43 -3.83
C MET A 548 6.79 -11.71 -4.31
N ALA A 549 6.96 -12.64 -3.40
CA ALA A 549 7.82 -13.78 -3.64
C ALA A 549 7.30 -14.61 -4.83
N SER A 550 8.14 -14.72 -5.87
CA SER A 550 7.95 -15.70 -6.93
C SER A 550 7.48 -17.03 -6.33
N SER A 551 6.39 -17.56 -6.89
CA SER A 551 5.84 -18.87 -6.52
C SER A 551 6.79 -20.03 -6.78
N ASP A 552 7.94 -19.78 -7.41
CA ASP A 552 8.96 -20.77 -7.80
C ASP A 552 10.20 -20.78 -6.87
N LYS A 553 10.10 -20.33 -5.61
CA LYS A 553 11.20 -20.44 -4.63
C LYS A 553 11.49 -21.90 -4.24
N PRO A 554 12.77 -22.30 -4.06
CA PRO A 554 13.13 -23.68 -3.74
C PRO A 554 12.62 -24.08 -2.35
N LYS A 555 11.97 -25.24 -2.27
CA LYS A 555 11.57 -25.83 -0.99
C LYS A 555 12.75 -26.52 -0.32
N ILE A 556 13.08 -26.09 0.89
CA ILE A 556 14.18 -26.65 1.69
C ILE A 556 13.65 -27.70 2.65
N GLU A 557 14.21 -28.90 2.60
CA GLU A 557 13.92 -29.97 3.56
C GLU A 557 14.95 -29.95 4.69
N HIS A 558 14.51 -30.05 5.95
CA HIS A 558 15.37 -30.13 7.12
C HIS A 558 14.61 -30.82 8.29
N PRO A 559 15.25 -31.70 9.09
CA PRO A 559 14.53 -32.50 10.10
C PRO A 559 13.80 -31.71 11.18
N LYS A 560 14.23 -30.48 11.47
CA LYS A 560 13.69 -29.67 12.58
C LYS A 560 13.35 -28.22 12.23
N ALA A 561 13.75 -27.74 11.05
CA ALA A 561 13.72 -26.32 10.71
C ALA A 561 13.12 -26.04 9.32
N ALA A 562 12.52 -27.06 8.68
CA ALA A 562 12.00 -26.92 7.33
C ALA A 562 10.91 -25.84 7.26
N GLU A 563 10.02 -25.81 8.25
CA GLU A 563 8.90 -24.86 8.28
C GLU A 563 9.41 -23.41 8.40
N GLU A 564 10.31 -23.15 9.35
CA GLU A 564 10.90 -21.84 9.58
C GLU A 564 11.75 -21.38 8.40
N LEU A 565 12.62 -22.25 7.85
CA LEU A 565 13.44 -21.92 6.69
C LEU A 565 12.58 -21.57 5.48
N ASN A 566 11.59 -22.39 5.16
CA ASN A 566 10.73 -22.13 4.02
C ASN A 566 9.92 -20.85 4.24
N TYR A 567 9.42 -20.58 5.44
CA TYR A 567 8.73 -19.31 5.70
C TYR A 567 9.64 -18.10 5.46
N LEU A 568 10.86 -18.08 6.01
CA LEU A 568 11.79 -16.97 5.82
C LEU A 568 12.18 -16.79 4.34
N ILE A 569 12.30 -17.89 3.59
CA ILE A 569 12.55 -17.86 2.14
C ILE A 569 11.36 -17.27 1.40
N HIS A 570 10.15 -17.76 1.66
CA HIS A 570 8.93 -17.27 1.01
C HIS A 570 8.69 -15.80 1.36
N ALA A 571 8.91 -15.38 2.61
CA ALA A 571 8.82 -13.98 3.04
C ALA A 571 9.91 -13.06 2.44
N GLY A 572 10.91 -13.60 1.73
CA GLY A 572 12.02 -12.80 1.18
C GLY A 572 13.01 -12.30 2.24
N ILE A 573 12.93 -12.86 3.45
CA ILE A 573 13.82 -12.54 4.57
C ILE A 573 15.17 -13.25 4.37
N LEU A 574 15.12 -14.52 3.94
CA LEU A 574 16.30 -15.35 3.69
C LEU A 574 16.42 -15.63 2.19
N GLU A 575 17.52 -15.17 1.59
CA GLU A 575 17.83 -15.44 0.18
C GLU A 575 18.60 -16.74 0.04
N VAL A 576 18.20 -17.58 -0.91
CA VAL A 576 18.79 -18.91 -1.13
C VAL A 576 19.01 -19.15 -2.62
N ASN A 577 19.94 -20.06 -2.92
CA ASN A 577 20.22 -20.55 -4.27
C ASN A 577 20.14 -22.08 -4.31
N ASP A 578 20.30 -22.67 -5.49
CA ASP A 578 20.21 -24.13 -5.71
C ASP A 578 21.22 -24.97 -4.91
N LYS A 579 22.26 -24.35 -4.33
CA LYS A 579 23.30 -25.00 -3.52
C LYS A 579 23.16 -24.68 -2.03
N PHE A 580 22.03 -24.12 -1.61
CA PHE A 580 21.80 -23.77 -0.22
C PHE A 580 21.89 -25.00 0.70
N ASN A 581 22.69 -24.89 1.76
CA ASN A 581 22.83 -25.91 2.79
C ASN A 581 22.33 -25.36 4.13
N PRO A 582 21.21 -25.86 4.68
CA PRO A 582 20.66 -25.36 5.94
C PRO A 582 21.58 -25.59 7.15
N ASP A 583 22.50 -26.55 7.08
CA ASP A 583 23.47 -26.86 8.13
C ASP A 583 24.80 -26.11 7.97
N ALA A 584 24.93 -25.25 6.95
CA ALA A 584 26.13 -24.44 6.78
C ALA A 584 26.20 -23.33 7.86
N PRO A 585 27.41 -22.97 8.34
CA PRO A 585 27.62 -21.80 9.18
C PRO A 585 27.13 -20.52 8.53
N ILE A 586 26.41 -19.69 9.28
CA ILE A 586 25.96 -18.37 8.83
C ILE A 586 26.96 -17.29 9.25
N THR A 587 27.21 -16.33 8.35
CA THR A 587 28.05 -15.17 8.66
C THR A 587 27.31 -14.16 9.54
N LYS A 588 28.05 -13.33 10.27
CA LYS A 588 27.47 -12.25 11.09
C LYS A 588 26.62 -11.28 10.26
N GLU A 589 27.10 -10.93 9.07
CA GLU A 589 26.35 -10.08 8.15
C GLU A 589 24.99 -10.66 7.78
N GLU A 590 24.99 -11.91 7.32
CA GLU A 590 23.76 -12.55 6.86
C GLU A 590 22.79 -12.79 8.03
N ALA A 591 23.31 -13.19 9.19
CA ALA A 591 22.50 -13.38 10.38
C ALA A 591 21.86 -12.08 10.86
N LEU A 592 22.58 -10.95 10.79
CA LEU A 592 22.05 -9.65 11.14
C LEU A 592 20.92 -9.23 10.21
N LYS A 593 21.10 -9.42 8.90
CA LYS A 593 20.07 -9.12 7.89
C LYS A 593 18.81 -9.95 8.12
N VAL A 594 18.95 -11.27 8.30
CA VAL A 594 17.82 -12.18 8.57
C VAL A 594 17.08 -11.77 9.84
N LEU A 595 17.78 -11.54 10.96
CA LEU A 595 17.14 -11.16 12.22
C LEU A 595 16.40 -9.82 12.09
N LEU A 596 17.02 -8.80 11.50
CA LEU A 596 16.40 -7.48 11.36
C LEU A 596 15.22 -7.50 10.41
N LYS A 597 15.37 -8.06 9.20
CA LYS A 597 14.26 -8.23 8.24
C LYS A 597 13.08 -9.01 8.85
N SER A 598 13.33 -9.83 9.87
CA SER A 598 12.30 -10.61 10.55
C SER A 598 11.53 -9.85 11.63
N VAL A 599 12.08 -8.80 12.22
CA VAL A 599 11.49 -8.15 13.43
C VAL A 599 11.37 -6.63 13.32
N THR A 600 11.88 -6.03 12.25
CA THR A 600 11.76 -4.61 11.96
C THR A 600 11.61 -4.43 10.47
N TYR A 601 10.83 -3.43 10.06
CA TYR A 601 10.93 -2.97 8.70
C TYR A 601 12.24 -2.24 8.51
N MET A 602 12.89 -2.52 7.38
CA MET A 602 14.07 -1.79 6.93
C MET A 602 13.59 -0.79 5.89
N TYR A 603 12.75 0.17 6.25
CA TYR A 603 12.39 1.26 5.34
C TYR A 603 13.42 2.37 5.46
N TYR A 604 14.04 2.75 4.34
CA TYR A 604 14.74 4.01 4.27
C TYR A 604 13.72 5.15 4.37
N SER A 605 14.00 6.12 5.22
CA SER A 605 13.21 7.34 5.27
C SER A 605 14.13 8.53 5.51
N SER A 606 14.16 9.43 4.53
CA SER A 606 14.94 10.67 4.56
C SER A 606 14.61 11.56 5.76
N ARG A 607 13.40 11.45 6.33
CA ARG A 607 13.00 12.16 7.56
C ARG A 607 13.67 11.65 8.82
N PHE A 608 14.17 10.42 8.81
CA PHE A 608 14.85 9.83 9.96
C PHE A 608 16.35 10.10 9.92
N ASP A 609 16.98 10.21 8.74
CA ASP A 609 18.44 10.41 8.61
C ASP A 609 18.97 11.65 9.35
N GLU A 610 18.21 12.75 9.45
CA GLU A 610 18.63 13.94 10.20
C GLU A 610 18.68 13.74 11.73
N PHE A 611 17.98 12.74 12.28
CA PHE A 611 17.89 12.50 13.72
C PHE A 611 18.64 11.24 14.20
N GLU A 612 19.26 10.49 13.29
CA GLU A 612 19.53 9.07 13.50
C GLU A 612 20.96 8.57 13.19
N MET A 613 21.98 9.43 13.18
CA MET A 613 23.36 8.95 13.20
C MET A 613 23.73 8.46 14.61
N ALA A 614 24.11 7.18 14.76
CA ALA A 614 24.68 6.71 16.01
C ALA A 614 26.06 7.36 16.21
N ASP A 615 26.26 8.05 17.34
CA ASP A 615 27.54 8.72 17.67
C ASP A 615 28.74 7.76 17.68
N GLU A 616 28.51 6.45 17.85
CA GLU A 616 29.52 5.39 17.83
C GLU A 616 29.07 4.22 16.93
N SER A 617 29.89 3.88 15.93
CA SER A 617 29.74 2.68 15.07
C SER A 617 31.04 1.86 15.05
N PHE A 618 31.04 0.73 14.34
CA PHE A 618 32.22 -0.12 14.19
C PHE A 618 33.21 0.47 13.18
N THR A 619 34.51 0.37 13.45
CA THR A 619 35.56 1.00 12.62
C THR A 619 35.75 0.35 11.24
N ASP A 620 35.24 -0.87 11.07
CA ASP A 620 35.30 -1.66 9.83
C ASP A 620 34.00 -1.61 9.01
N ILE A 621 33.06 -0.73 9.36
CA ILE A 621 31.78 -0.54 8.67
C ILE A 621 31.59 0.96 8.38
N THR A 622 31.41 1.29 7.11
CA THR A 622 31.29 2.67 6.59
C THR A 622 29.94 2.88 5.92
N PRO A 623 29.47 4.14 5.74
CA PRO A 623 28.20 4.43 5.07
C PRO A 623 28.05 3.82 3.67
N ASP A 624 29.15 3.58 2.96
CA ASP A 624 29.17 2.98 1.63
C ASP A 624 28.97 1.45 1.66
N ASP A 625 29.06 0.81 2.83
CA ASP A 625 28.86 -0.64 2.97
C ASP A 625 27.37 -1.00 2.97
N ALA A 626 26.97 -1.99 2.18
CA ALA A 626 25.57 -2.45 2.10
C ALA A 626 24.97 -2.92 3.45
N ILE A 627 25.80 -3.24 4.45
CA ILE A 627 25.36 -3.63 5.79
C ILE A 627 25.23 -2.43 6.76
N TYR A 628 25.67 -1.23 6.38
CA TYR A 628 25.72 -0.07 7.28
C TYR A 628 24.37 0.27 7.91
N ALA A 629 23.31 0.29 7.11
CA ALA A 629 21.95 0.55 7.59
C ALA A 629 21.50 -0.49 8.63
N PHE A 630 21.79 -1.78 8.38
CA PHE A 630 21.50 -2.88 9.31
C PHE A 630 22.27 -2.76 10.62
N VAL A 631 23.57 -2.45 10.55
CA VAL A 631 24.42 -2.27 11.74
C VAL A 631 23.93 -1.09 12.58
N THR A 632 23.69 0.05 11.95
CA THR A 632 23.17 1.26 12.61
C THR A 632 21.83 0.98 13.28
N ARG A 633 20.94 0.27 12.58
CA ARG A 633 19.65 -0.16 13.12
C ARG A 633 19.79 -1.07 14.33
N ALA A 634 20.65 -2.08 14.24
CA ALA A 634 20.87 -3.02 15.32
C ALA A 634 21.50 -2.38 16.58
N LEU A 635 22.37 -1.37 16.42
CA LEU A 635 22.91 -0.59 17.52
C LEU A 635 21.80 0.19 18.26
N LYS A 636 20.91 0.86 17.52
CA LYS A 636 19.75 1.58 18.11
C LYS A 636 18.76 0.65 18.81
N MET A 637 18.51 -0.50 18.21
CA MET A 637 17.69 -1.53 18.83
C MET A 637 18.38 -2.15 20.06
N GLY A 638 19.67 -1.88 20.30
CA GLY A 638 20.44 -2.49 21.37
C GLY A 638 20.76 -3.96 21.11
N MET A 639 20.52 -4.46 19.89
CA MET A 639 20.93 -5.80 19.49
C MET A 639 22.47 -5.90 19.42
N LEU A 640 23.11 -4.84 18.93
CA LEU A 640 24.57 -4.68 18.93
C LEU A 640 25.02 -3.66 19.97
N ASP A 641 26.29 -3.76 20.37
CA ASP A 641 27.03 -2.69 21.04
C ASP A 641 28.43 -2.59 20.43
N ALA A 642 28.95 -1.37 20.30
CA ALA A 642 30.25 -1.09 19.67
C ALA A 642 31.46 -1.41 20.59
N SER A 643 31.28 -2.18 21.67
CA SER A 643 32.33 -2.43 22.66
C SER A 643 33.54 -3.20 22.12
N THR A 644 33.36 -3.96 21.02
CA THR A 644 34.42 -4.72 20.35
C THR A 644 35.20 -3.91 19.30
N LYS A 645 34.81 -2.65 19.04
CA LYS A 645 35.34 -1.75 17.99
C LYS A 645 35.17 -2.21 16.54
N THR A 646 35.29 -3.51 16.25
CA THR A 646 35.09 -4.11 14.93
C THR A 646 33.91 -5.09 14.92
N PHE A 647 33.16 -5.15 13.80
CA PHE A 647 32.04 -6.06 13.60
C PHE A 647 32.46 -7.40 12.96
N ASN A 648 33.39 -7.37 12.00
CA ASN A 648 33.88 -8.52 11.22
C ASN A 648 32.75 -9.26 10.46
N PRO A 649 32.09 -8.62 9.49
CA PRO A 649 30.83 -9.08 8.87
C PRO A 649 30.90 -10.48 8.24
N LYS A 650 32.07 -10.86 7.68
CA LYS A 650 32.26 -12.13 6.96
C LYS A 650 32.62 -13.32 7.86
N THR A 651 32.81 -13.11 9.16
CA THR A 651 33.09 -14.22 10.10
C THR A 651 31.80 -14.95 10.48
N ALA A 652 31.91 -16.24 10.84
CA ALA A 652 30.78 -17.02 11.32
C ALA A 652 30.25 -16.46 12.66
N LEU A 653 28.93 -16.49 12.84
CA LEU A 653 28.29 -16.12 14.11
C LEU A 653 28.38 -17.30 15.09
N THR A 654 28.78 -17.06 16.33
CA THR A 654 28.81 -18.10 17.38
C THR A 654 27.55 -18.09 18.26
N ASN A 655 27.24 -19.21 18.93
CA ASN A 655 26.08 -19.30 19.82
C ASN A 655 26.06 -18.24 20.93
N GLN A 656 27.22 -17.92 21.53
CA GLN A 656 27.27 -16.88 22.57
C GLN A 656 27.08 -15.45 22.02
N GLU A 657 27.50 -15.20 20.77
CA GLU A 657 27.25 -13.92 20.10
C GLU A 657 25.77 -13.80 19.72
N LEU A 658 25.16 -14.86 19.20
CA LEU A 658 23.72 -14.90 18.93
C LEU A 658 22.92 -14.68 20.22
N ALA A 659 23.30 -15.32 21.33
CA ALA A 659 22.68 -15.09 22.64
C ALA A 659 22.74 -13.62 23.06
N LYS A 660 23.88 -12.95 22.82
CA LYS A 660 24.02 -11.52 23.07
C LYS A 660 23.06 -10.70 22.21
N TRP A 661 22.96 -11.00 20.91
CA TRP A 661 22.08 -10.27 19.98
C TRP A 661 20.61 -10.39 20.36
N VAL A 662 20.11 -11.61 20.59
CA VAL A 662 18.67 -11.81 20.88
C VAL A 662 18.25 -11.22 22.23
N ILE A 663 19.12 -11.26 23.24
CA ILE A 663 18.86 -10.62 24.54
C ILE A 663 18.93 -9.09 24.44
N GLY A 664 19.83 -8.58 23.59
CA GLY A 664 19.89 -7.16 23.25
C GLY A 664 18.61 -6.67 22.61
N THR A 665 18.07 -7.42 21.63
CA THR A 665 16.79 -7.12 20.97
C THR A 665 15.62 -7.05 21.96
N LEU A 666 15.62 -7.93 22.98
CA LEU A 666 14.62 -7.90 24.07
C LEU A 666 14.85 -6.79 25.10
N LYS A 667 15.80 -5.87 24.86
CA LYS A 667 16.18 -4.75 25.76
C LYS A 667 16.70 -5.21 27.13
N LEU A 668 17.28 -6.42 27.20
CA LEU A 668 17.77 -7.04 28.43
C LEU A 668 19.30 -6.96 28.60
N ASN A 669 20.00 -6.12 27.82
CA ASN A 669 21.46 -5.97 27.94
C ASN A 669 21.93 -5.54 29.33
N LYS A 670 21.29 -4.53 29.94
CA LYS A 670 21.70 -4.01 31.26
C LYS A 670 21.67 -5.09 32.35
N PRO A 671 20.58 -5.87 32.53
CA PRO A 671 20.60 -6.97 33.50
C PRO A 671 21.59 -8.07 33.09
N ALA A 672 21.69 -8.41 31.80
CA ALA A 672 22.62 -9.43 31.31
C ALA A 672 24.11 -9.11 31.58
N GLN A 673 24.48 -7.84 31.65
CA GLN A 673 25.84 -7.40 31.97
C GLN A 673 26.27 -7.70 33.41
N LEU A 674 25.34 -7.99 34.33
CA LEU A 674 25.62 -8.38 35.72
C LEU A 674 26.12 -9.82 35.81
N SER A 675 27.13 -10.18 35.02
CA SER A 675 27.54 -11.56 34.73
C SER A 675 27.87 -12.41 35.97
N ASP A 676 28.31 -11.80 37.07
CA ASP A 676 28.67 -12.52 38.31
C ASP A 676 27.46 -13.11 39.06
N ILE A 677 26.21 -12.69 38.75
CA ILE A 677 25.00 -13.24 39.42
C ILE A 677 24.42 -14.46 38.70
N TYR A 678 24.90 -14.78 37.50
CA TYR A 678 24.33 -15.82 36.65
C TYR A 678 25.10 -17.14 36.78
N GLU A 679 24.38 -18.20 37.12
CA GLU A 679 24.90 -19.57 37.16
C GLU A 679 24.51 -20.33 35.89
N LEU A 680 25.49 -21.05 35.32
CA LEU A 680 25.30 -21.89 34.14
C LEU A 680 25.59 -23.34 34.54
N ASN A 681 24.54 -24.15 34.65
CA ASN A 681 24.62 -25.54 35.10
C ASN A 681 24.78 -26.52 33.92
N TYR A 682 25.75 -26.24 33.04
CA TYR A 682 26.03 -27.03 31.84
C TYR A 682 27.47 -27.54 31.83
N SER A 683 27.69 -28.67 31.19
CA SER A 683 29.00 -29.35 31.21
C SER A 683 30.13 -28.54 30.58
N ASP A 684 29.82 -27.62 29.68
CA ASP A 684 30.74 -26.76 28.93
C ASP A 684 30.61 -25.28 29.32
N ALA A 685 29.97 -24.96 30.46
CA ALA A 685 29.77 -23.58 30.92
C ALA A 685 31.07 -22.78 31.11
N ALA A 686 32.22 -23.46 31.26
CA ALA A 686 33.54 -22.82 31.35
C ALA A 686 34.03 -22.23 30.01
N LEU A 687 33.44 -22.62 28.88
CA LEU A 687 33.77 -22.09 27.55
C LEU A 687 33.06 -20.76 27.24
N VAL A 688 32.11 -20.33 28.07
CA VAL A 688 31.39 -19.07 27.89
C VAL A 688 32.27 -17.90 28.33
N ASP A 689 32.42 -16.89 27.47
CA ASP A 689 33.13 -15.66 27.87
C ASP A 689 32.42 -15.00 29.05
N LYS A 690 33.19 -14.64 30.08
CA LYS A 690 32.68 -14.03 31.31
C LYS A 690 31.82 -12.79 31.03
N LYS A 691 32.12 -12.00 30.00
CA LYS A 691 31.41 -10.74 29.67
C LYS A 691 30.00 -10.96 29.11
N VAL A 692 29.72 -12.13 28.53
CA VAL A 692 28.42 -12.47 27.93
C VAL A 692 27.71 -13.58 28.71
N ARG A 693 28.22 -13.93 29.89
CA ARG A 693 27.67 -15.02 30.71
C ARG A 693 26.19 -14.79 31.05
N GLY A 694 25.80 -13.57 31.42
CA GLY A 694 24.41 -13.25 31.69
C GLY A 694 23.53 -13.29 30.44
N HIS A 695 24.04 -12.88 29.28
CA HIS A 695 23.32 -13.01 28.00
C HIS A 695 23.05 -14.46 27.66
N VAL A 696 24.06 -15.32 27.76
CA VAL A 696 23.92 -16.77 27.55
C VAL A 696 22.93 -17.36 28.55
N ALA A 697 23.05 -17.03 29.84
CA ALA A 697 22.12 -17.55 30.85
C ALA A 697 20.66 -17.17 30.55
N LEU A 698 20.39 -15.92 30.21
CA LEU A 698 19.05 -15.46 29.87
C LEU A 698 18.54 -16.10 28.58
N ALA A 699 19.36 -16.16 27.52
CA ALA A 699 18.92 -16.68 26.23
C ALA A 699 18.46 -18.14 26.31
N TYR A 700 19.17 -18.97 27.08
CA TYR A 700 18.80 -20.37 27.28
C TYR A 700 17.65 -20.52 28.28
N ALA A 701 17.62 -19.72 29.37
CA ALA A 701 16.53 -19.75 30.34
C ALA A 701 15.19 -19.31 29.73
N MET A 702 15.21 -18.38 28.78
CA MET A 702 14.04 -17.92 28.04
C MET A 702 13.64 -18.85 26.89
N GLY A 703 14.45 -19.89 26.60
CA GLY A 703 14.20 -20.84 25.52
C GLY A 703 14.41 -20.27 24.12
N LEU A 704 15.18 -19.18 23.98
CA LEU A 704 15.56 -18.65 22.67
C LEU A 704 16.57 -19.61 22.02
N LEU A 705 17.63 -19.96 22.76
CA LEU A 705 18.59 -20.98 22.39
C LEU A 705 18.37 -22.24 23.23
N GLU A 706 18.68 -23.41 22.67
CA GLU A 706 18.48 -24.71 23.32
C GLU A 706 19.82 -25.44 23.51
N ALA A 707 19.97 -26.07 24.67
CA ALA A 707 21.13 -26.91 24.96
C ALA A 707 20.89 -28.35 24.44
N GLU A 708 21.93 -28.97 23.91
CA GLU A 708 21.89 -30.36 23.46
C GLU A 708 22.78 -31.22 24.35
N ASN A 709 22.27 -32.35 24.86
CA ASN A 709 23.05 -33.28 25.69
C ASN A 709 23.78 -32.61 26.87
N ASN A 710 23.12 -31.64 27.52
CA ASN A 710 23.68 -30.85 28.63
C ASN A 710 24.91 -29.99 28.23
N GLN A 711 24.96 -29.54 26.97
CA GLN A 711 25.98 -28.63 26.43
C GLN A 711 25.35 -27.40 25.78
N LEU A 712 25.92 -26.23 26.07
CA LEU A 712 25.57 -24.94 25.46
C LEU A 712 26.19 -24.78 24.07
N LYS A 713 27.39 -25.33 23.87
CA LYS A 713 28.23 -25.16 22.68
C LYS A 713 28.50 -23.68 22.35
N PRO A 714 29.02 -22.87 23.29
CA PRO A 714 29.01 -21.40 23.17
C PRO A 714 29.89 -20.85 22.03
N THR A 715 30.95 -21.58 21.67
CA THR A 715 31.87 -21.21 20.59
C THR A 715 31.57 -21.90 19.26
N SER A 716 30.54 -22.76 19.20
CA SER A 716 30.13 -23.37 17.94
C SER A 716 29.49 -22.34 17.03
N GLU A 717 29.73 -22.49 15.73
CA GLU A 717 29.14 -21.67 14.68
C GLU A 717 27.65 -21.99 14.56
N VAL A 718 26.85 -20.93 14.40
CA VAL A 718 25.40 -21.01 14.18
C VAL A 718 25.15 -21.39 12.73
N THR A 719 24.23 -22.32 12.50
CA THR A 719 23.79 -22.67 11.14
C THR A 719 22.56 -21.86 10.70
N TYR A 720 22.28 -21.81 9.39
CA TYR A 720 21.05 -21.21 8.88
C TYR A 720 19.79 -21.81 9.52
N ALA A 721 19.73 -23.14 9.67
CA ALA A 721 18.62 -23.83 10.33
C ALA A 721 18.43 -23.38 11.79
N GLN A 722 19.52 -23.28 12.55
CA GLN A 722 19.48 -22.82 13.94
C GLN A 722 19.02 -21.37 14.03
N LEU A 723 19.55 -20.49 13.18
CA LEU A 723 19.14 -19.09 13.15
C LEU A 723 17.66 -18.95 12.83
N ALA A 724 17.13 -19.71 11.86
CA ALA A 724 15.72 -19.66 11.49
C ALA A 724 14.81 -19.96 12.70
N GLN A 725 15.11 -21.03 13.45
CA GLN A 725 14.35 -21.40 14.65
C GLN A 725 14.46 -20.33 15.76
N VAL A 726 15.66 -19.82 16.02
CA VAL A 726 15.88 -18.77 17.03
C VAL A 726 15.13 -17.49 16.66
N THR A 727 15.09 -17.13 15.38
CA THR A 727 14.41 -15.94 14.87
C THR A 727 12.90 -16.00 15.11
N ILE A 728 12.24 -17.14 14.88
CA ILE A 728 10.82 -17.31 15.21
C ILE A 728 10.58 -17.18 16.73
N ARG A 729 11.39 -17.85 17.54
CA ARG A 729 11.28 -17.79 19.02
C ARG A 729 11.49 -16.37 19.54
N LEU A 730 12.42 -15.63 18.94
CA LEU A 730 12.67 -14.23 19.27
C LEU A 730 11.42 -13.38 19.00
N ALA A 731 10.79 -13.53 17.84
CA ALA A 731 9.58 -12.78 17.50
C ALA A 731 8.43 -13.07 18.50
N HIS A 732 8.25 -14.33 18.90
CA HIS A 732 7.28 -14.69 19.95
C HIS A 732 7.60 -14.02 21.28
N LYS A 733 8.88 -13.99 21.67
CA LYS A 733 9.30 -13.29 22.89
C LYS A 733 9.14 -11.78 22.79
N MET A 734 9.42 -11.17 21.64
CA MET A 734 9.15 -9.75 21.44
C MET A 734 7.68 -9.43 21.64
N ASN A 735 6.78 -10.26 21.09
CA ASN A 735 5.34 -10.10 21.30
C ASN A 735 4.92 -10.31 22.77
N GLU A 736 5.39 -11.38 23.42
CA GLU A 736 5.11 -11.69 24.83
C GLU A 736 5.51 -10.56 25.78
N TYR A 737 6.66 -9.92 25.51
CA TYR A 737 7.20 -8.83 26.31
C TYR A 737 6.78 -7.44 25.82
N GLN A 738 5.91 -7.37 24.80
CA GLN A 738 5.43 -6.11 24.18
C GLN A 738 6.58 -5.17 23.78
N ILE A 739 7.65 -5.75 23.22
CA ILE A 739 8.76 -4.98 22.68
C ILE A 739 8.27 -4.28 21.43
N GLU A 740 8.28 -2.95 21.43
CA GLU A 740 7.91 -2.15 20.26
C GLU A 740 8.83 -2.50 19.09
N ASN A 741 8.22 -2.77 17.94
CA ASN A 741 8.94 -2.79 16.68
C ASN A 741 9.43 -1.37 16.43
N TYR A 742 10.65 -1.24 15.95
CA TYR A 742 11.16 0.05 15.54
C TYR A 742 10.78 0.35 14.09
#